data_AF-A0A957H418-F1
#
_entry.id   AF-A0A957H418-F1
#
_cell.length_a   1.000
_cell.length_b   1.000
_cell.length_c   1.000
_cell.angle_alpha   90.00
_cell.angle_beta   90.00
_cell.angle_gamma   90.00
#
_symmetry.space_group_name_H-M   'P 1'
#
loop_
_entity.id
_entity.type
_entity.pdbx_description
1 polymer ?
#
loop_
_entity_poly.entity_id
_entity_poly.type
_entity_poly.pdbx_seq_one_letter_code
_entity_poly.pdbx_strand_id
1 'polypeptide(L)'
;MKAILAKRPVLAFFCTALFVLALVRTPLPEVAAQGGTPNFSVSDLAGHANAAPSSLQFGPDDKLYVADRFGQIYVYEIVRNGPNDYEVISTEVINSVANIPNHDDDGSLNLAGSLVGVRQVTGLLVAGTAANPVLYVSSSDPRINDPGDSLPLDTNSGVVSRITQTTPGTWAGSQHLDLLRGLPRNLENHSVNGMQISSDGNTLYLAIGGHTNMGAPSFNFGLQWEYAWSAAIAAIDLPALDALPTQIDAESGYGYKYNMPTLDDPSRPNVSAGVDVGDPWGGNSDYHGANQAIIEPGMPITLHAVGFRNAYDLVIREDGRMFTIDNGPNTGWGGEPGNEGPAGNCNNNVNNGGGTINDNLHYIRELIPGELYYGGHPNPLRANPDDIYNATQGEAVPFSAPPVPFSMANPVECDYRNPELGQDGSLENWPYSTNGITEYTGTNFAGALQGAILAAGWDSTNIVRVSLGFDGNDNPTVTASDVLFTTGGAALDITAQGDNDVFPGTIWVANLYSLGGAGVIRIYEPGDFLTCNGGPNEDDDGDGYLNQDEIDNGSDKCSPASIPPDQDGDFVSNLNDPDDDNDGLLDLSDVFAIDAQNGKGTDLPADYNFDFAEPGLIGSPFTGLMLDGTTNYRDMYDPGNMTVIGAAGVFTIDEVPNGDALGTLNSQAYAFQFGADTCDRCNPFVAYTAMSAPLQSVAGAVTSENMGFYIGSGDQANYLKVVVAGGASGSGAVDVVLEIGDVVQSSASFADANLLSAAIVELYLTVDPIALTAQPAYRLDGGTLLPAGGPITIPASWLAAPDALAVGVISTAGASGAPFSATWTEIGIHAAPQSASGSWTALPGTVPD
;
A
#
# COMPACT_ATOMS: atom_id res chain seq x y z
N MET A 1 -22.70 -73.93 -11.42
CA MET A 1 -23.98 -74.13 -10.70
C MET A 1 -23.72 -74.90 -9.41
N LYS A 2 -24.07 -74.29 -8.26
CA LYS A 2 -24.23 -74.86 -6.89
C LYS A 2 -22.94 -75.30 -6.17
N ALA A 3 -22.41 -74.56 -5.19
CA ALA A 3 -22.88 -74.40 -3.78
C ALA A 3 -22.74 -75.71 -2.97
N ILE A 4 -22.25 -75.83 -1.73
CA ILE A 4 -21.91 -74.93 -0.60
C ILE A 4 -21.38 -75.89 0.54
N LEU A 5 -20.74 -75.36 1.61
CA LEU A 5 -20.50 -75.94 2.96
C LEU A 5 -19.45 -77.08 3.06
N ALA A 6 -18.59 -77.23 4.07
CA ALA A 6 -18.37 -76.60 5.38
C ALA A 6 -17.01 -77.09 5.90
N LYS A 7 -16.38 -76.36 6.83
CA LYS A 7 -15.76 -76.91 8.07
C LYS A 7 -14.97 -75.84 8.84
N ARG A 8 -15.38 -75.61 10.08
CA ARG A 8 -14.54 -75.35 11.27
C ARG A 8 -14.91 -76.46 12.28
N PRO A 9 -14.14 -76.81 13.35
CA PRO A 9 -13.34 -75.87 14.16
C PRO A 9 -12.06 -76.45 14.89
N VAL A 10 -11.45 -75.58 15.73
CA VAL A 10 -10.57 -75.78 16.93
C VAL A 10 -9.13 -76.33 16.70
N LEU A 11 -8.00 -75.92 17.34
CA LEU A 11 -7.66 -75.16 18.56
C LEU A 11 -6.13 -74.80 18.57
N ALA A 12 -5.74 -73.67 19.21
CA ALA A 12 -4.46 -73.36 19.94
C ALA A 12 -3.10 -73.33 19.18
N PHE A 13 -2.08 -72.49 19.45
CA PHE A 13 -1.77 -71.37 20.36
C PHE A 13 -0.40 -70.83 19.87
N PHE A 14 -0.14 -69.51 19.83
CA PHE A 14 1.06 -68.85 20.41
C PHE A 14 1.09 -67.34 20.06
N CYS A 15 1.40 -66.55 21.09
CA CYS A 15 1.45 -65.10 21.14
C CYS A 15 2.66 -64.49 20.42
N THR A 16 2.45 -63.37 19.73
CA THR A 16 3.35 -62.22 19.75
C THR A 16 2.50 -60.96 19.61
N ALA A 17 2.52 -60.08 20.61
CA ALA A 17 1.77 -58.83 20.61
C ALA A 17 2.46 -57.81 19.68
N LEU A 18 1.76 -57.37 18.64
CA LEU A 18 2.06 -56.16 17.88
C LEU A 18 0.97 -55.15 18.28
N PHE A 19 1.33 -54.08 18.97
CA PHE A 19 0.44 -52.94 19.17
C PHE A 19 0.39 -52.14 17.88
N VAL A 20 -0.68 -52.33 17.09
CA VAL A 20 -1.05 -51.41 16.01
C VAL A 20 -2.07 -50.45 16.61
N LEU A 21 -1.67 -49.19 16.80
CA LEU A 21 -2.60 -48.10 17.10
C LEU A 21 -3.34 -47.79 15.79
N ALA A 22 -4.52 -48.36 15.61
CA ALA A 22 -5.42 -47.98 14.53
C ALA A 22 -6.13 -46.68 14.96
N LEU A 23 -5.68 -45.54 14.44
CA LEU A 23 -6.51 -44.34 14.40
C LEU A 23 -7.71 -44.66 13.50
N VAL A 24 -8.87 -44.82 14.11
CA VAL A 24 -10.15 -44.85 13.42
C VAL A 24 -10.42 -43.40 12.97
N ARG A 25 -10.08 -43.07 11.72
CA ARG A 25 -10.68 -41.93 11.03
C ARG A 25 -12.16 -42.25 10.88
N THR A 26 -12.99 -41.67 11.73
CA THR A 26 -14.43 -41.56 11.46
C THR A 26 -14.58 -40.64 10.25
N PRO A 27 -15.26 -41.04 9.16
CA PRO A 27 -15.66 -40.08 8.15
C PRO A 27 -16.55 -39.03 8.84
N LEU A 28 -16.20 -37.76 8.66
CA LEU A 28 -17.08 -36.65 9.02
C LEU A 28 -18.40 -36.82 8.25
N PRO A 29 -19.55 -36.45 8.83
CA PRO A 29 -20.82 -36.52 8.12
C PRO A 29 -20.76 -35.62 6.89
N GLU A 30 -21.08 -36.20 5.73
CA GLU A 30 -21.36 -35.49 4.48
C GLU A 30 -22.56 -34.55 4.74
N VAL A 31 -22.29 -33.26 4.93
CA VAL A 31 -23.32 -32.22 4.93
C VAL A 31 -23.61 -31.92 3.47
N ALA A 32 -24.87 -32.07 3.06
CA ALA A 32 -25.28 -31.74 1.71
C ALA A 32 -25.14 -30.23 1.47
N ALA A 33 -24.29 -29.83 0.54
CA ALA A 33 -24.18 -28.46 0.06
C ALA A 33 -25.55 -27.93 -0.39
N GLN A 34 -26.07 -26.92 0.30
CA GLN A 34 -27.22 -26.16 -0.16
C GLN A 34 -26.77 -24.98 -1.02
N GLY A 35 -27.49 -24.71 -2.10
CA GLY A 35 -27.23 -23.57 -3.00
C GLY A 35 -27.77 -22.27 -2.43
N GLY A 36 -27.07 -21.69 -1.45
CA GLY A 36 -27.28 -20.34 -0.93
C GLY A 36 -26.20 -19.36 -1.40
N THR A 37 -26.43 -18.06 -1.18
CA THR A 37 -25.40 -17.02 -1.31
C THR A 37 -24.18 -17.37 -0.45
N PRO A 38 -22.94 -17.26 -0.95
CA PRO A 38 -21.76 -17.49 -0.15
C PRO A 38 -21.74 -16.60 1.09
N ASN A 39 -21.51 -17.20 2.27
CA ASN A 39 -21.47 -16.47 3.53
C ASN A 39 -20.36 -16.99 4.44
N PHE A 40 -19.80 -16.13 5.28
CA PHE A 40 -18.67 -16.50 6.14
C PHE A 40 -18.84 -15.95 7.55
N SER A 41 -18.47 -16.76 8.54
CA SER A 41 -18.23 -16.33 9.90
C SER A 41 -16.80 -15.84 10.08
N VAL A 42 -16.62 -14.76 10.84
CA VAL A 42 -15.33 -14.07 10.96
C VAL A 42 -14.73 -14.19 12.36
N SER A 43 -13.45 -14.54 12.45
CA SER A 43 -12.68 -14.54 13.70
C SER A 43 -11.25 -14.08 13.46
N ASP A 44 -10.58 -13.61 14.51
CA ASP A 44 -9.14 -13.36 14.48
C ASP A 44 -8.40 -14.59 15.06
N LEU A 45 -7.23 -14.91 14.51
CA LEU A 45 -6.42 -16.03 14.98
C LEU A 45 -5.92 -15.81 16.42
N ALA A 46 -6.43 -16.54 17.41
CA ALA A 46 -6.00 -16.35 18.78
C ALA A 46 -4.53 -16.77 18.98
N GLY A 47 -3.74 -15.92 19.66
CA GLY A 47 -2.37 -16.24 20.08
C GLY A 47 -1.29 -16.05 19.01
N HIS A 48 -1.59 -15.42 17.86
CA HIS A 48 -0.56 -15.04 16.90
C HIS A 48 0.41 -14.01 17.51
N ALA A 49 1.69 -14.08 17.12
CA ALA A 49 2.75 -13.21 17.65
C ALA A 49 3.25 -12.16 16.64
N ASN A 50 2.83 -12.28 15.38
CA ASN A 50 3.16 -11.36 14.29
C ASN A 50 2.35 -10.07 14.45
N ALA A 51 3.01 -8.91 14.48
CA ALA A 51 2.38 -7.61 14.68
C ALA A 51 2.19 -6.81 13.39
N ALA A 52 2.81 -7.23 12.28
CA ALA A 52 2.75 -6.57 10.98
C ALA A 52 2.78 -7.64 9.86
N PRO A 53 1.75 -8.50 9.75
CA PRO A 53 1.74 -9.57 8.77
C PRO A 53 1.68 -8.98 7.35
N SER A 54 2.61 -9.39 6.49
CA SER A 54 2.71 -8.91 5.11
C SER A 54 2.44 -9.96 4.06
N SER A 55 2.62 -11.25 4.39
CA SER A 55 2.27 -12.37 3.51
C SER A 55 2.01 -13.64 4.32
N LEU A 56 1.13 -14.51 3.85
CA LEU A 56 0.76 -15.75 4.52
C LEU A 56 0.42 -16.90 3.56
N GLN A 57 0.78 -18.12 3.92
CA GLN A 57 0.37 -19.30 3.17
C GLN A 57 0.38 -20.55 4.04
N PHE A 58 -0.58 -21.45 3.82
CA PHE A 58 -0.48 -22.80 4.37
C PHE A 58 0.56 -23.63 3.62
N GLY A 59 1.43 -24.29 4.38
CA GLY A 59 2.40 -25.22 3.82
C GLY A 59 1.82 -26.62 3.62
N PRO A 60 2.55 -27.49 2.90
CA PRO A 60 2.15 -28.88 2.69
C PRO A 60 2.17 -29.73 3.97
N ASP A 61 2.63 -29.17 5.10
CA ASP A 61 2.67 -29.78 6.42
C ASP A 61 1.51 -29.32 7.34
N ASP A 62 0.46 -28.73 6.75
CA ASP A 62 -0.76 -28.25 7.42
C ASP A 62 -0.49 -27.11 8.44
N LYS A 63 0.67 -26.46 8.36
CA LYS A 63 1.02 -25.28 9.18
C LYS A 63 0.81 -23.98 8.41
N LEU A 64 0.48 -22.93 9.13
CA LEU A 64 0.39 -21.58 8.57
C LEU A 64 1.75 -20.88 8.69
N TYR A 65 2.28 -20.41 7.56
CA TYR A 65 3.51 -19.61 7.51
C TYR A 65 3.13 -18.16 7.28
N VAL A 66 3.69 -17.25 8.07
CA VAL A 66 3.35 -15.83 8.03
C VAL A 66 4.62 -15.00 8.08
N ALA A 67 4.86 -14.21 7.04
CA ALA A 67 5.91 -13.21 7.03
C ALA A 67 5.42 -11.94 7.75
N ASP A 68 6.29 -11.36 8.56
CA ASP A 68 6.19 -10.00 9.05
C ASP A 68 6.88 -9.06 8.05
N ARG A 69 6.36 -7.84 7.89
CA ARG A 69 6.92 -6.83 6.99
C ARG A 69 8.41 -6.61 7.19
N PHE A 70 8.95 -6.80 8.39
CA PHE A 70 10.36 -6.62 8.73
C PHE A 70 11.20 -7.91 8.70
N GLY A 71 10.70 -8.97 8.05
CA GLY A 71 11.50 -10.12 7.63
C GLY A 71 11.60 -11.26 8.63
N GLN A 72 10.83 -11.19 9.72
CA GLN A 72 10.60 -12.35 10.58
C GLN A 72 9.53 -13.24 9.95
N ILE A 73 9.72 -14.56 10.03
CA ILE A 73 8.73 -15.52 9.53
C ILE A 73 8.29 -16.40 10.69
N TYR A 74 6.98 -16.44 10.90
CA TYR A 74 6.32 -17.22 11.93
C TYR A 74 5.75 -18.48 11.30
N VAL A 75 5.94 -19.61 11.97
CA VAL A 75 5.37 -20.90 11.57
C VAL A 75 4.45 -21.37 12.68
N TYR A 76 3.15 -21.31 12.42
CA TYR A 76 2.10 -21.62 13.38
C TYR A 76 1.53 -23.01 13.16
N GLU A 77 1.47 -23.78 14.25
CA GLU A 77 0.56 -24.92 14.36
C GLU A 77 -0.73 -24.42 14.99
N ILE A 78 -1.85 -24.66 14.32
CA ILE A 78 -3.15 -24.10 14.68
C ILE A 78 -4.11 -25.23 15.03
N VAL A 79 -4.93 -25.01 16.05
CA VAL A 79 -6.08 -25.87 16.38
C VAL A 79 -7.37 -25.11 16.14
N ARG A 80 -8.40 -25.80 15.65
CA ARG A 80 -9.78 -25.30 15.64
C ARG A 80 -10.52 -25.88 16.85
N ASN A 81 -10.82 -25.04 17.83
CA ASN A 81 -11.45 -25.42 19.10
C ASN A 81 -12.99 -25.55 18.98
N GLY A 82 -13.58 -24.83 18.03
CA GLY A 82 -15.01 -24.80 17.74
C GLY A 82 -15.31 -24.13 16.40
N PRO A 83 -16.58 -23.95 16.03
CA PRO A 83 -16.96 -23.08 14.92
C PRO A 83 -16.33 -21.71 15.09
N ASN A 84 -15.58 -21.28 14.08
CA ASN A 84 -14.97 -19.95 14.02
C ASN A 84 -14.10 -19.61 15.25
N ASP A 85 -13.40 -20.61 15.79
CA ASP A 85 -12.53 -20.51 16.97
C ASP A 85 -11.21 -21.22 16.69
N TYR A 86 -10.19 -20.44 16.35
CA TYR A 86 -8.87 -20.88 15.92
C TYR A 86 -7.80 -20.33 16.86
N GLU A 87 -6.87 -21.19 17.30
CA GLU A 87 -5.84 -20.84 18.25
C GLU A 87 -4.48 -21.39 17.82
N VAL A 88 -3.44 -20.56 17.92
CA VAL A 88 -2.04 -20.97 17.78
C VAL A 88 -1.63 -21.79 18.99
N ILE A 89 -1.27 -23.06 18.77
CA ILE A 89 -0.80 -23.97 19.83
C ILE A 89 0.72 -24.16 19.85
N SER A 90 1.41 -23.79 18.78
CA SER A 90 2.87 -23.76 18.70
C SER A 90 3.34 -22.74 17.67
N THR A 91 4.46 -22.07 18.00
CA THR A 91 5.10 -21.07 17.14
C THR A 91 6.59 -21.39 17.00
N GLU A 92 7.09 -21.47 15.77
CA GLU A 92 8.52 -21.36 15.46
C GLU A 92 8.77 -20.03 14.75
N VAL A 93 9.94 -19.41 14.99
CA VAL A 93 10.31 -18.12 14.38
C VAL A 93 11.61 -18.27 13.62
N ILE A 94 11.61 -17.80 12.37
CA ILE A 94 12.76 -17.77 11.46
C ILE A 94 13.15 -16.30 11.28
N ASN A 95 14.41 -15.97 11.64
CA ASN A 95 14.93 -14.60 11.56
C ASN A 95 15.96 -14.42 10.43
N SER A 96 16.22 -15.46 9.63
CA SER A 96 17.36 -15.42 8.70
C SER A 96 17.18 -14.39 7.58
N VAL A 97 15.95 -14.08 7.17
CA VAL A 97 15.66 -13.01 6.19
C VAL A 97 15.82 -11.64 6.82
N ALA A 98 15.24 -11.39 8.00
CA ALA A 98 15.45 -10.16 8.77
C ALA A 98 16.95 -9.85 9.03
N ASN A 99 17.80 -10.87 9.08
CA ASN A 99 19.24 -10.72 9.33
C ASN A 99 20.07 -10.50 8.05
N ILE A 100 19.45 -10.42 6.86
CA ILE A 100 20.14 -10.02 5.64
C ILE A 100 20.60 -8.55 5.83
N PRO A 101 21.90 -8.24 5.69
CA PRO A 101 22.39 -6.88 5.88
C PRO A 101 21.85 -5.91 4.83
N ASN A 102 21.52 -4.68 5.25
CA ASN A 102 21.11 -3.59 4.37
C ASN A 102 22.32 -2.75 3.93
N HIS A 103 22.21 -2.11 2.77
CA HIS A 103 23.28 -1.34 2.14
C HIS A 103 22.77 0.04 1.75
N ASP A 104 23.66 1.02 1.66
CA ASP A 104 23.32 2.29 1.05
C ASP A 104 23.40 2.22 -0.48
N ASP A 105 22.83 3.20 -1.18
CA ASP A 105 22.74 3.16 -2.65
C ASP A 105 24.09 3.28 -3.37
N ASP A 106 25.16 3.59 -2.63
CA ASP A 106 26.56 3.51 -3.09
C ASP A 106 27.17 2.09 -2.93
N GLY A 107 26.36 1.14 -2.46
CA GLY A 107 26.72 -0.26 -2.19
C GLY A 107 27.48 -0.48 -0.89
N SER A 108 27.64 0.55 -0.06
CA SER A 108 28.30 0.41 1.24
C SER A 108 27.37 -0.24 2.26
N LEU A 109 27.92 -1.07 3.14
CA LEU A 109 27.15 -1.74 4.19
C LEU A 109 26.58 -0.71 5.19
N ASN A 110 25.27 -0.72 5.39
CA ASN A 110 24.61 0.14 6.36
C ASN A 110 24.54 -0.55 7.73
N LEU A 111 25.16 0.07 8.74
CA LEU A 111 25.25 -0.44 10.11
C LEU A 111 24.39 0.34 11.11
N ALA A 112 23.45 1.15 10.64
CA ALA A 112 22.54 1.90 11.51
C ALA A 112 21.71 0.93 12.34
N GLY A 113 21.67 1.14 13.66
CA GLY A 113 21.05 0.19 14.59
C GLY A 113 19.56 -0.07 14.36
N SER A 114 18.83 0.88 13.77
CA SER A 114 17.42 0.73 13.37
C SER A 114 17.23 -0.18 12.14
N LEU A 115 18.28 -0.41 11.35
CA LEU A 115 18.27 -1.23 10.14
C LEU A 115 18.92 -2.61 10.34
N VAL A 116 19.34 -2.94 11.57
CA VAL A 116 19.88 -4.25 11.92
C VAL A 116 18.77 -5.18 12.34
N GLY A 117 18.67 -6.34 11.69
CA GLY A 117 17.65 -7.34 12.02
C GLY A 117 16.26 -6.99 11.49
N VAL A 118 16.20 -6.18 10.43
CA VAL A 118 14.98 -5.83 9.70
C VAL A 118 15.23 -5.89 8.19
N ARG A 119 14.28 -6.46 7.44
CA ARG A 119 14.29 -6.52 5.97
C ARG A 119 12.84 -6.43 5.48
N GLN A 120 12.56 -5.64 4.44
CA GLN A 120 11.20 -5.59 3.89
C GLN A 120 10.87 -6.96 3.30
N VAL A 121 9.71 -7.54 3.64
CA VAL A 121 9.18 -8.76 2.99
C VAL A 121 7.75 -8.52 2.55
N THR A 122 7.50 -8.70 1.25
CA THR A 122 6.18 -8.56 0.61
C THR A 122 5.74 -9.82 -0.12
N GLY A 123 6.55 -10.89 -0.14
CA GLY A 123 6.15 -12.17 -0.74
C GLY A 123 6.74 -13.38 -0.01
N LEU A 124 5.88 -14.37 0.23
CA LEU A 124 6.21 -15.67 0.81
C LEU A 124 5.55 -16.77 -0.03
N LEU A 125 6.33 -17.77 -0.43
CA LEU A 125 5.81 -18.98 -1.08
C LEU A 125 6.30 -20.22 -0.33
N VAL A 126 5.36 -21.09 0.04
CA VAL A 126 5.62 -22.36 0.71
C VAL A 126 5.41 -23.51 -0.27
N ALA A 127 6.46 -24.32 -0.47
CA ALA A 127 6.47 -25.44 -1.39
C ALA A 127 7.06 -26.70 -0.74
N GLY A 128 7.43 -27.68 -1.57
CA GLY A 128 8.07 -28.92 -1.12
C GLY A 128 7.05 -29.98 -0.72
N THR A 129 7.27 -30.61 0.44
CA THR A 129 6.42 -31.72 0.92
C THR A 129 6.15 -31.56 2.41
N ALA A 130 5.11 -32.21 2.94
CA ALA A 130 4.82 -32.23 4.38
C ALA A 130 6.03 -32.58 5.26
N ALA A 131 6.93 -33.45 4.77
CA ALA A 131 8.11 -33.86 5.51
C ALA A 131 9.31 -32.92 5.34
N ASN A 132 9.33 -32.13 4.27
CA ASN A 132 10.40 -31.20 3.92
C ASN A 132 9.77 -29.98 3.25
N PRO A 133 9.14 -29.08 4.03
CA PRO A 133 8.66 -27.82 3.50
C PRO A 133 9.85 -26.95 3.06
N VAL A 134 9.64 -26.14 2.04
CA VAL A 134 10.62 -25.20 1.47
C VAL A 134 9.99 -23.83 1.42
N LEU A 135 10.65 -22.81 1.98
CA LEU A 135 10.20 -21.42 1.88
C LEU A 135 11.00 -20.72 0.79
N TYR A 136 10.31 -19.98 -0.06
CA TYR A 136 10.87 -18.94 -0.91
C TYR A 136 10.36 -17.59 -0.40
N VAL A 137 11.26 -16.63 -0.24
CA VAL A 137 10.94 -15.32 0.34
C VAL A 137 11.58 -14.24 -0.52
N SER A 138 10.77 -13.29 -0.97
CA SER A 138 11.24 -12.06 -1.61
C SER A 138 11.44 -10.99 -0.54
N SER A 139 12.57 -10.27 -0.59
CA SER A 139 12.89 -9.26 0.41
C SER A 139 13.73 -8.13 -0.14
N SER A 140 13.66 -6.95 0.48
CA SER A 140 14.42 -5.76 0.05
C SER A 140 14.75 -4.80 1.21
N ASP A 141 15.38 -3.67 0.92
CA ASP A 141 15.66 -2.63 1.92
C ASP A 141 14.35 -2.13 2.56
N PRO A 142 14.27 -2.02 3.90
CA PRO A 142 13.05 -1.61 4.60
C PRO A 142 12.81 -0.09 4.61
N ARG A 143 13.77 0.73 4.16
CA ARG A 143 13.57 2.19 4.10
C ARG A 143 12.65 2.54 2.95
N ILE A 144 11.82 3.55 3.14
CA ILE A 144 10.93 4.16 2.13
C ILE A 144 11.31 5.65 2.10
N ASN A 145 11.52 6.19 0.90
CA ASN A 145 11.85 7.61 0.73
C ASN A 145 10.57 8.39 0.47
N ASP A 146 10.25 9.33 1.34
CA ASP A 146 9.10 10.22 1.16
C ASP A 146 9.42 11.33 0.14
N PRO A 147 8.41 11.99 -0.45
CA PRO A 147 8.64 13.11 -1.35
C PRO A 147 9.51 14.20 -0.70
N GLY A 148 10.64 14.51 -1.33
CA GLY A 148 11.59 15.52 -0.84
C GLY A 148 12.69 15.00 0.09
N ASP A 149 12.62 13.73 0.51
CA ASP A 149 13.69 13.09 1.27
C ASP A 149 14.86 12.67 0.38
N SER A 150 16.04 12.60 1.01
CA SER A 150 17.27 12.07 0.41
C SER A 150 17.79 10.94 1.30
N LEU A 151 17.07 9.81 1.30
CA LEU A 151 17.54 8.57 1.93
C LEU A 151 18.43 7.79 0.96
N PRO A 152 19.67 7.43 1.36
CA PRO A 152 20.58 6.67 0.51
C PRO A 152 20.21 5.18 0.54
N LEU A 153 18.97 4.81 0.26
CA LEU A 153 18.53 3.40 0.29
C LEU A 153 19.01 2.62 -0.94
N ASP A 154 19.27 1.33 -0.78
CA ASP A 154 19.76 0.49 -1.88
C ASP A 154 18.68 0.12 -2.90
N THR A 155 18.81 0.67 -4.12
CA THR A 155 17.92 0.44 -5.26
C THR A 155 18.18 -0.87 -6.02
N ASN A 156 19.16 -1.67 -5.58
CA ASN A 156 19.41 -3.06 -5.97
C ASN A 156 19.21 -4.05 -4.80
N SER A 157 18.44 -3.66 -3.78
CA SER A 157 18.33 -4.43 -2.54
C SER A 157 17.47 -5.70 -2.64
N GLY A 158 16.79 -5.95 -3.76
CA GLY A 158 15.91 -7.10 -3.91
C GLY A 158 16.65 -8.45 -3.88
N VAL A 159 16.15 -9.38 -3.07
CA VAL A 159 16.70 -10.72 -2.84
C VAL A 159 15.59 -11.77 -2.87
N VAL A 160 15.86 -12.91 -3.50
CA VAL A 160 15.05 -14.13 -3.37
C VAL A 160 15.82 -15.15 -2.54
N SER A 161 15.33 -15.46 -1.35
CA SER A 161 15.94 -16.45 -0.46
C SER A 161 15.17 -17.77 -0.47
N ARG A 162 15.88 -18.88 -0.35
CA ARG A 162 15.33 -20.23 -0.12
C ARG A 162 15.73 -20.73 1.27
N ILE A 163 14.74 -21.10 2.08
CA ILE A 163 14.93 -21.59 3.44
C ILE A 163 14.45 -23.04 3.53
N THR A 164 15.30 -23.92 4.05
CA THR A 164 15.00 -25.35 4.21
C THR A 164 15.33 -25.84 5.60
N GLN A 165 14.56 -26.80 6.10
CA GLN A 165 14.87 -27.45 7.37
C GLN A 165 16.12 -28.32 7.23
N THR A 166 17.08 -28.15 8.15
CA THR A 166 18.25 -29.05 8.25
C THR A 166 17.93 -30.31 9.04
N THR A 167 16.93 -30.23 9.93
CA THR A 167 16.36 -31.34 10.69
C THR A 167 14.85 -31.36 10.46
N PRO A 168 14.27 -32.45 9.93
CA PRO A 168 12.84 -32.51 9.65
C PRO A 168 11.98 -32.19 10.87
N GLY A 169 10.97 -31.34 10.66
CA GLY A 169 10.00 -30.95 11.69
C GLY A 169 10.45 -29.82 12.60
N THR A 170 11.59 -29.16 12.33
CA THR A 170 11.97 -27.92 13.02
C THR A 170 12.71 -26.96 12.11
N TRP A 171 12.45 -25.67 12.31
CA TRP A 171 13.15 -24.56 11.66
C TRP A 171 14.37 -24.08 12.44
N ALA A 172 14.60 -24.59 13.66
CA ALA A 172 15.81 -24.27 14.42
C ALA A 172 17.06 -24.72 13.66
N GLY A 173 17.92 -23.75 13.30
CA GLY A 173 19.11 -24.02 12.50
C GLY A 173 18.80 -24.38 11.05
N SER A 174 17.66 -23.93 10.51
CA SER A 174 17.33 -24.00 9.09
C SER A 174 18.46 -23.46 8.21
N GLN A 175 18.62 -24.02 7.03
CA GLN A 175 19.55 -23.52 6.03
C GLN A 175 18.90 -22.36 5.28
N HIS A 176 19.53 -21.19 5.35
CA HIS A 176 19.23 -20.03 4.52
C HIS A 176 20.18 -20.00 3.31
N LEU A 177 19.64 -19.78 2.12
CA LEU A 177 20.39 -19.65 0.88
C LEU A 177 19.78 -18.56 0.00
N ASP A 178 20.53 -17.52 -0.32
CA ASP A 178 20.10 -16.53 -1.31
C ASP A 178 20.23 -17.10 -2.71
N LEU A 179 19.11 -17.26 -3.40
CA LEU A 179 19.08 -17.74 -4.77
C LEU A 179 19.51 -16.64 -5.74
N LEU A 180 18.98 -15.45 -5.54
CA LEU A 180 19.20 -14.29 -6.40
C LEU A 180 19.34 -13.02 -5.57
N ARG A 181 20.34 -12.20 -5.86
CA ARG A 181 20.60 -10.92 -5.16
C ARG A 181 20.89 -9.81 -6.16
N GLY A 182 20.49 -8.58 -5.86
CA GLY A 182 20.69 -7.44 -6.76
C GLY A 182 19.49 -7.12 -7.64
N LEU A 183 18.27 -7.50 -7.22
CA LEU A 183 17.06 -7.15 -7.97
C LEU A 183 16.67 -5.69 -7.69
N PRO A 184 16.06 -5.01 -8.67
CA PRO A 184 15.74 -3.60 -8.53
C PRO A 184 14.67 -3.37 -7.45
N ARG A 185 14.78 -2.22 -6.80
CA ARG A 185 13.85 -1.70 -5.80
C ARG A 185 13.69 -0.20 -6.00
N ASN A 186 12.45 0.28 -6.02
CA ASN A 186 12.17 1.70 -6.21
C ASN A 186 12.47 2.50 -4.96
N LEU A 187 12.97 3.75 -5.01
CA LEU A 187 13.22 4.61 -3.84
C LEU A 187 12.02 4.83 -2.90
N GLU A 188 10.79 4.82 -3.40
CA GLU A 188 9.61 5.00 -2.56
C GLU A 188 9.17 3.65 -1.98
N ASN A 189 8.18 2.92 -2.52
CA ASN A 189 7.67 1.72 -1.86
C ASN A 189 7.56 0.44 -2.74
N HIS A 190 7.76 0.54 -4.06
CA HIS A 190 7.68 -0.62 -4.94
C HIS A 190 8.91 -1.53 -4.81
N SER A 191 8.68 -2.84 -4.72
CA SER A 191 9.72 -3.83 -4.44
C SER A 191 9.54 -5.12 -5.24
N VAL A 192 10.34 -6.14 -4.90
CA VAL A 192 10.11 -7.53 -5.29
C VAL A 192 8.98 -8.10 -4.43
N ASN A 193 7.87 -8.51 -5.03
CA ASN A 193 6.64 -8.82 -4.31
C ASN A 193 6.31 -10.33 -4.35
N GLY A 194 5.05 -10.69 -4.61
CA GLY A 194 4.54 -12.04 -4.62
C GLY A 194 5.23 -12.98 -5.63
N MET A 195 5.10 -14.29 -5.37
CA MET A 195 5.76 -15.34 -6.14
C MET A 195 4.90 -16.59 -6.30
N GLN A 196 5.04 -17.28 -7.43
CA GLN A 196 4.44 -18.60 -7.66
C GLN A 196 5.46 -19.56 -8.25
N ILE A 197 5.29 -20.86 -8.02
CA ILE A 197 6.14 -21.89 -8.60
C ILE A 197 5.38 -22.69 -9.66
N SER A 198 6.05 -23.01 -10.76
CA SER A 198 5.49 -23.89 -11.78
C SER A 198 5.16 -25.27 -11.20
N SER A 199 4.16 -25.95 -11.79
CA SER A 199 3.69 -27.25 -11.31
C SER A 199 4.75 -28.37 -11.33
N ASP A 200 5.80 -28.22 -12.14
CA ASP A 200 6.95 -29.12 -12.17
C ASP A 200 8.05 -28.75 -11.15
N GLY A 201 7.91 -27.62 -10.45
CA GLY A 201 8.84 -27.12 -9.43
C GLY A 201 10.12 -26.50 -9.99
N ASN A 202 10.22 -26.26 -11.30
CA ASN A 202 11.46 -25.81 -11.93
C ASN A 202 11.57 -24.29 -12.11
N THR A 203 10.44 -23.59 -12.23
CA THR A 203 10.41 -22.16 -12.50
C THR A 203 9.74 -21.45 -11.33
N LEU A 204 10.43 -20.47 -10.76
CA LEU A 204 9.85 -19.53 -9.80
C LEU A 204 9.51 -18.24 -10.54
N TYR A 205 8.24 -17.85 -10.52
CA TYR A 205 7.76 -16.58 -11.03
C TYR A 205 7.78 -15.55 -9.91
N LEU A 206 8.30 -14.36 -10.19
CA LEU A 206 8.45 -13.27 -9.22
C LEU A 206 7.93 -11.97 -9.82
N ALA A 207 7.05 -11.29 -9.09
CA ALA A 207 6.66 -9.93 -9.42
C ALA A 207 7.72 -8.92 -8.96
N ILE A 208 8.04 -7.95 -9.82
CA ILE A 208 9.02 -6.90 -9.60
C ILE A 208 8.36 -5.56 -9.93
N GLY A 209 8.19 -4.72 -8.92
CA GLY A 209 7.57 -3.40 -9.05
C GLY A 209 8.35 -2.46 -9.98
N GLY A 210 7.64 -1.49 -10.54
CA GLY A 210 8.17 -0.38 -11.33
C GLY A 210 8.77 0.71 -10.44
N HIS A 211 9.54 1.61 -11.02
CA HIS A 211 10.19 2.72 -10.31
C HIS A 211 9.50 4.08 -10.52
N THR A 212 8.44 4.09 -11.31
CA THR A 212 7.75 5.33 -11.68
C THR A 212 6.26 5.16 -11.58
N ASN A 213 5.55 6.29 -11.58
CA ASN A 213 4.10 6.28 -11.52
C ASN A 213 3.45 5.85 -12.85
N MET A 214 3.86 6.45 -13.98
CA MET A 214 3.32 6.13 -15.32
C MET A 214 4.42 5.98 -16.39
N GLY A 215 5.65 5.68 -15.99
CA GLY A 215 6.78 5.44 -16.89
C GLY A 215 7.80 6.58 -16.98
N ALA A 216 7.47 7.80 -16.54
CA ALA A 216 8.43 8.91 -16.46
C ALA A 216 8.99 9.11 -15.04
N PRO A 217 10.24 9.56 -14.89
CA PRO A 217 10.74 10.04 -13.61
C PRO A 217 9.91 11.20 -13.07
N SER A 218 9.71 11.24 -11.74
CA SER A 218 8.94 12.28 -11.05
C SER A 218 9.50 12.54 -9.65
N PHE A 219 9.18 13.69 -9.06
CA PHE A 219 9.70 14.07 -7.73
C PHE A 219 9.27 13.10 -6.63
N ASN A 220 8.01 12.66 -6.63
CA ASN A 220 7.50 11.75 -5.60
C ASN A 220 8.12 10.35 -5.68
N PHE A 221 8.67 9.97 -6.85
CA PHE A 221 9.44 8.73 -7.04
C PHE A 221 10.97 8.96 -7.00
N GLY A 222 11.42 10.05 -6.38
CA GLY A 222 12.84 10.36 -6.21
C GLY A 222 13.60 10.61 -7.51
N LEU A 223 12.90 11.00 -8.58
CA LEU A 223 13.43 11.17 -9.94
C LEU A 223 14.08 9.89 -10.50
N GLN A 224 13.76 8.73 -9.94
CA GLN A 224 14.33 7.47 -10.37
C GLN A 224 13.82 7.07 -11.76
N TRP A 225 14.70 6.49 -12.57
CA TRP A 225 14.31 5.88 -13.84
C TRP A 225 13.82 4.46 -13.60
N GLU A 226 12.95 3.96 -14.48
CA GLU A 226 12.72 2.52 -14.59
C GLU A 226 14.04 1.79 -14.81
N TYR A 227 14.28 0.68 -14.12
CA TYR A 227 15.44 -0.17 -14.31
C TYR A 227 15.14 -1.30 -15.31
N ALA A 228 16.16 -1.96 -15.82
CA ALA A 228 15.99 -3.02 -16.82
C ALA A 228 15.05 -4.16 -16.36
N TRP A 229 15.05 -4.48 -15.06
CA TRP A 229 14.25 -5.55 -14.47
C TRP A 229 12.97 -5.07 -13.75
N SER A 230 12.73 -3.76 -13.63
CA SER A 230 11.55 -3.22 -12.94
C SER A 230 10.29 -3.35 -13.79
N ALA A 231 9.11 -3.20 -13.18
CA ALA A 231 7.82 -3.23 -13.87
C ALA A 231 7.60 -4.53 -14.68
N ALA A 232 7.82 -5.69 -14.04
CA ALA A 232 7.82 -6.97 -14.73
C ALA A 232 7.48 -8.15 -13.81
N ILE A 233 7.09 -9.27 -14.44
CA ILE A 233 7.12 -10.59 -13.81
C ILE A 233 8.28 -11.36 -14.42
N ALA A 234 9.20 -11.80 -13.59
CA ALA A 234 10.35 -12.59 -13.98
C ALA A 234 10.09 -14.10 -13.81
N ALA A 235 10.73 -14.92 -14.64
CA ALA A 235 10.80 -16.37 -14.50
C ALA A 235 12.25 -16.76 -14.15
N ILE A 236 12.43 -17.41 -13.01
CA ILE A 236 13.72 -17.83 -12.45
C ILE A 236 13.87 -19.35 -12.60
N ASP A 237 14.95 -19.79 -13.25
CA ASP A 237 15.28 -21.21 -13.47
C ASP A 237 15.97 -21.79 -12.23
N LEU A 238 15.18 -22.47 -11.38
CA LEU A 238 15.67 -23.07 -10.14
C LEU A 238 16.73 -24.16 -10.39
N PRO A 239 16.55 -25.11 -11.35
CA PRO A 239 17.61 -26.06 -11.71
C PRO A 239 18.93 -25.40 -12.13
N ALA A 240 18.89 -24.32 -12.90
CA ALA A 240 20.09 -23.60 -13.32
C ALA A 240 20.81 -22.98 -12.11
N LEU A 241 20.08 -22.34 -11.19
CA LEU A 241 20.65 -21.81 -9.95
C LEU A 241 21.21 -22.91 -9.05
N ASP A 242 20.53 -24.05 -8.95
CA ASP A 242 20.99 -25.17 -8.15
C ASP A 242 22.27 -25.81 -8.69
N ALA A 243 22.46 -25.80 -10.01
CA ALA A 243 23.68 -26.26 -10.66
C ALA A 243 24.90 -25.34 -10.41
N LEU A 244 24.69 -24.07 -10.04
CA LEU A 244 25.77 -23.15 -9.68
C LEU A 244 26.42 -23.54 -8.34
N PRO A 245 27.73 -23.32 -8.16
CA PRO A 245 28.39 -23.51 -6.88
C PRO A 245 27.84 -22.52 -5.84
N THR A 246 27.55 -23.00 -4.63
CA THR A 246 27.21 -22.11 -3.51
C THR A 246 28.44 -21.33 -3.07
N GLN A 247 28.30 -20.02 -3.02
CA GLN A 247 29.28 -19.08 -2.48
C GLN A 247 28.87 -18.70 -1.05
N ILE A 248 29.79 -18.09 -0.30
CA ILE A 248 29.51 -17.61 1.06
C ILE A 248 29.60 -16.09 1.05
N ASP A 249 28.53 -15.45 1.49
CA ASP A 249 28.49 -14.02 1.70
C ASP A 249 29.37 -13.64 2.89
N ALA A 250 30.27 -12.68 2.69
CA ALA A 250 31.25 -12.31 3.71
C ALA A 250 30.63 -11.50 4.86
N GLU A 251 29.50 -10.84 4.60
CA GLU A 251 28.83 -9.95 5.55
C GLU A 251 27.85 -10.69 6.44
N SER A 252 26.90 -11.44 5.84
CA SER A 252 25.92 -12.24 6.59
C SER A 252 26.46 -13.61 7.03
N GLY A 253 27.42 -14.17 6.31
CA GLY A 253 27.85 -15.56 6.47
C GLY A 253 26.91 -16.59 5.83
N TYR A 254 25.82 -16.17 5.17
CA TYR A 254 24.90 -17.06 4.47
C TYR A 254 25.46 -17.55 3.13
N GLY A 255 24.90 -18.65 2.64
CA GLY A 255 25.20 -19.12 1.30
C GLY A 255 24.43 -18.33 0.26
N TYR A 256 25.00 -18.14 -0.94
CA TYR A 256 24.26 -17.59 -2.09
C TYR A 256 24.61 -18.31 -3.41
N LYS A 257 23.75 -18.18 -4.43
CA LYS A 257 23.91 -18.79 -5.75
C LYS A 257 24.31 -17.79 -6.83
N TYR A 258 23.57 -16.69 -6.98
CA TYR A 258 23.76 -15.77 -8.10
C TYR A 258 23.60 -14.30 -7.68
N ASN A 259 24.58 -13.47 -8.05
CA ASN A 259 24.47 -12.02 -8.02
C ASN A 259 24.07 -11.57 -9.42
N MET A 260 23.07 -10.69 -9.50
CA MET A 260 22.75 -10.02 -10.75
C MET A 260 23.98 -9.24 -11.24
N PRO A 261 24.38 -9.38 -12.52
CA PRO A 261 25.38 -8.50 -13.10
C PRO A 261 24.83 -7.07 -13.16
N THR A 262 25.69 -6.09 -12.92
CA THR A 262 25.36 -4.66 -12.89
C THR A 262 26.12 -3.90 -13.99
N LEU A 263 25.72 -2.67 -14.25
CA LEU A 263 26.50 -1.72 -15.04
C LEU A 263 27.80 -1.34 -14.31
N ASP A 264 28.86 -1.06 -15.06
CA ASP A 264 30.12 -0.51 -14.52
C ASP A 264 29.94 0.99 -14.26
N ASP A 265 29.74 1.35 -12.99
CA ASP A 265 29.47 2.69 -12.52
C ASP A 265 30.76 3.54 -12.52
N PRO A 266 30.87 4.56 -13.38
CA PRO A 266 32.09 5.37 -13.47
C PRO A 266 32.38 6.21 -12.22
N SER A 267 31.43 6.35 -11.30
CA SER A 267 31.60 7.00 -10.01
C SER A 267 32.20 6.08 -8.94
N ARG A 268 32.17 4.74 -9.16
CA ARG A 268 32.64 3.73 -8.20
C ARG A 268 33.99 3.12 -8.61
N PRO A 269 34.82 2.74 -7.63
CA PRO A 269 36.05 1.99 -7.91
C PRO A 269 35.72 0.53 -8.20
N ASN A 270 36.41 -0.03 -9.20
CA ASN A 270 36.30 -1.43 -9.58
C ASN A 270 37.17 -2.37 -8.70
N VAL A 271 36.62 -3.50 -8.24
CA VAL A 271 37.41 -4.61 -7.64
C VAL A 271 38.07 -5.49 -8.71
N SER A 272 37.45 -5.58 -9.88
CA SER A 272 37.97 -6.20 -11.09
C SER A 272 37.34 -5.50 -12.30
N ALA A 273 37.81 -5.73 -13.52
CA ALA A 273 37.31 -4.97 -14.67
C ALA A 273 35.79 -5.15 -14.87
N GLY A 274 35.02 -4.05 -14.74
CA GLY A 274 33.57 -4.02 -14.89
C GLY A 274 32.81 -4.62 -13.71
N VAL A 275 33.40 -4.62 -12.51
CA VAL A 275 32.77 -5.05 -11.26
C VAL A 275 33.13 -4.05 -10.18
N ASP A 276 32.12 -3.34 -9.68
CA ASP A 276 32.27 -2.28 -8.71
C ASP A 276 32.43 -2.81 -7.28
N VAL A 277 33.12 -2.02 -6.45
CA VAL A 277 33.19 -2.28 -5.01
C VAL A 277 31.78 -2.19 -4.45
N GLY A 278 31.26 -3.31 -3.95
CA GLY A 278 29.94 -3.41 -3.32
C GLY A 278 28.91 -4.20 -4.13
N ASP A 279 29.23 -4.59 -5.37
CA ASP A 279 28.29 -5.36 -6.19
C ASP A 279 27.79 -6.65 -5.51
N PRO A 280 26.48 -6.94 -5.59
CA PRO A 280 25.50 -6.33 -6.50
C PRO A 280 24.73 -5.13 -5.90
N TRP A 281 25.13 -4.64 -4.73
CA TRP A 281 24.39 -3.65 -3.97
C TRP A 281 24.65 -2.22 -4.44
N GLY A 282 23.63 -1.38 -4.23
CA GLY A 282 23.59 0.04 -4.56
C GLY A 282 23.41 0.27 -6.05
N GLY A 283 22.19 0.59 -6.49
CA GLY A 283 21.91 0.82 -7.91
C GLY A 283 22.36 2.20 -8.42
N ASN A 284 22.67 3.12 -7.49
CA ASN A 284 23.09 4.51 -7.74
C ASN A 284 22.04 5.32 -8.53
N SER A 285 20.88 5.54 -7.91
CA SER A 285 19.77 6.34 -8.42
C SER A 285 20.13 7.81 -8.64
N ASP A 286 21.02 8.37 -7.81
CA ASP A 286 21.55 9.73 -7.96
C ASP A 286 22.26 9.93 -9.32
N TYR A 287 22.68 8.84 -9.94
CA TYR A 287 23.30 8.82 -11.26
C TYR A 287 22.52 7.96 -12.26
N HIS A 288 21.18 7.99 -12.16
CA HIS A 288 20.23 7.37 -13.10
C HIS A 288 20.37 5.85 -13.21
N GLY A 289 20.64 5.18 -12.10
CA GLY A 289 20.81 3.73 -12.05
C GLY A 289 22.14 3.29 -12.65
N ALA A 290 23.22 4.00 -12.32
CA ALA A 290 24.52 3.75 -12.93
C ALA A 290 25.14 2.40 -12.58
N ASN A 291 24.65 1.73 -11.53
CA ASN A 291 25.01 0.38 -11.15
C ASN A 291 23.77 -0.55 -11.15
N GLN A 292 22.71 -0.22 -11.89
CA GLN A 292 21.53 -1.10 -11.95
C GLN A 292 21.87 -2.48 -12.54
N ALA A 293 21.08 -3.50 -12.15
CA ALA A 293 21.18 -4.83 -12.75
C ALA A 293 20.87 -4.81 -14.26
N ILE A 294 21.64 -5.57 -15.04
CA ILE A 294 21.52 -5.65 -16.51
C ILE A 294 20.79 -6.91 -16.96
N ILE A 295 20.27 -6.89 -18.19
CA ILE A 295 19.72 -8.06 -18.87
C ILE A 295 20.76 -8.60 -19.85
N GLU A 296 21.10 -9.88 -19.74
CA GLU A 296 21.95 -10.58 -20.71
C GLU A 296 21.37 -11.96 -21.10
N PRO A 297 21.61 -12.43 -22.34
CA PRO A 297 21.19 -13.77 -22.74
C PRO A 297 21.84 -14.88 -21.91
N GLY A 298 21.03 -15.86 -21.49
CA GLY A 298 21.51 -17.06 -20.79
C GLY A 298 21.66 -16.91 -19.28
N MET A 299 21.18 -15.80 -18.71
CA MET A 299 20.99 -15.67 -17.26
C MET A 299 19.99 -16.72 -16.74
N PRO A 300 20.10 -17.13 -15.47
CA PRO A 300 19.15 -18.05 -14.82
C PRO A 300 17.81 -17.38 -14.46
N ILE A 301 17.52 -16.22 -15.06
CA ILE A 301 16.33 -15.40 -14.91
C ILE A 301 16.01 -14.78 -16.26
N THR A 302 14.73 -14.71 -16.61
CA THR A 302 14.21 -14.09 -17.85
C THR A 302 12.94 -13.30 -17.56
N LEU A 303 12.62 -12.31 -18.38
CA LEU A 303 11.31 -11.66 -18.35
C LEU A 303 10.23 -12.64 -18.82
N HIS A 304 9.14 -12.76 -18.05
CA HIS A 304 7.97 -13.58 -18.38
C HIS A 304 6.82 -12.72 -18.91
N ALA A 305 6.58 -11.59 -18.25
CA ALA A 305 5.65 -10.55 -18.65
C ALA A 305 6.19 -9.19 -18.18
N VAL A 306 5.77 -8.11 -18.81
CA VAL A 306 6.29 -6.76 -18.60
C VAL A 306 5.17 -5.73 -18.55
N GLY A 307 5.49 -4.53 -18.09
CA GLY A 307 4.60 -3.39 -18.12
C GLY A 307 3.53 -3.41 -17.06
N PHE A 308 3.92 -3.75 -15.84
CA PHE A 308 3.08 -3.61 -14.64
C PHE A 308 3.69 -2.50 -13.78
N ARG A 309 2.91 -1.55 -13.30
CA ARG A 309 3.42 -0.48 -12.44
C ARG A 309 3.91 -1.03 -11.11
N ASN A 310 3.11 -1.86 -10.45
CA ASN A 310 3.48 -2.60 -9.25
C ASN A 310 2.61 -3.85 -9.16
N ALA A 311 2.96 -4.89 -9.94
CA ALA A 311 2.36 -6.20 -9.77
C ALA A 311 2.62 -6.67 -8.33
N TYR A 312 1.58 -6.70 -7.51
CA TYR A 312 1.75 -6.94 -6.07
C TYR A 312 1.84 -8.43 -5.78
N ASP A 313 0.92 -9.21 -6.34
CA ASP A 313 0.92 -10.66 -6.18
C ASP A 313 0.35 -11.36 -7.41
N LEU A 314 0.65 -12.65 -7.54
CA LEU A 314 0.22 -13.49 -8.64
C LEU A 314 -0.28 -14.85 -8.15
N VAL A 315 -1.24 -15.41 -8.88
CA VAL A 315 -1.76 -16.76 -8.63
C VAL A 315 -1.68 -17.60 -9.91
N ILE A 316 -1.20 -18.83 -9.78
CA ILE A 316 -1.36 -19.87 -10.81
C ILE A 316 -2.47 -20.79 -10.36
N ARG A 317 -3.59 -20.76 -11.08
CA ARG A 317 -4.77 -21.56 -10.77
C ARG A 317 -4.56 -23.05 -11.01
N GLU A 318 -5.44 -23.88 -10.49
CA GLU A 318 -5.43 -25.35 -10.72
C GLU A 318 -5.50 -25.73 -12.21
N ASP A 319 -6.09 -24.87 -13.05
CA ASP A 319 -6.15 -25.04 -14.50
C ASP A 319 -4.86 -24.62 -15.24
N GLY A 320 -3.86 -24.11 -14.51
CA GLY A 320 -2.56 -23.69 -15.01
C GLY A 320 -2.50 -22.27 -15.56
N ARG A 321 -3.58 -21.49 -15.47
CA ARG A 321 -3.61 -20.08 -15.90
C ARG A 321 -3.06 -19.16 -14.82
N MET A 322 -2.27 -18.17 -15.24
CA MET A 322 -1.63 -17.21 -14.35
C MET A 322 -2.36 -15.87 -14.37
N PHE A 323 -2.65 -15.34 -13.19
CA PHE A 323 -3.24 -14.02 -13.00
C PHE A 323 -2.38 -13.18 -12.08
N THR A 324 -2.41 -11.87 -12.26
CA THR A 324 -1.75 -10.89 -11.39
C THR A 324 -2.66 -9.70 -11.20
N ILE A 325 -2.49 -9.01 -10.09
CA ILE A 325 -3.06 -7.69 -9.85
C ILE A 325 -1.94 -6.67 -10.01
N ASP A 326 -2.22 -5.56 -10.68
CA ASP A 326 -1.30 -4.42 -10.83
C ASP A 326 -1.90 -3.19 -10.15
N ASN A 327 -1.11 -2.54 -9.29
CA ASN A 327 -1.54 -1.28 -8.69
C ASN A 327 -1.46 -0.14 -9.70
N GLY A 328 -2.53 0.63 -9.83
CA GLY A 328 -2.59 1.77 -10.75
C GLY A 328 -1.78 2.99 -10.29
N PRO A 329 -1.53 3.96 -11.19
CA PRO A 329 -0.91 5.23 -10.86
C PRO A 329 -1.78 6.11 -9.96
N ASN A 330 -1.13 7.06 -9.26
CA ASN A 330 -1.76 8.08 -8.42
C ASN A 330 -1.67 9.47 -9.07
N THR A 331 -2.68 10.32 -8.90
CA THR A 331 -2.67 11.68 -9.47
C THR A 331 -1.52 12.53 -8.93
N GLY A 332 -0.77 13.20 -9.81
CA GLY A 332 0.32 14.10 -9.41
C GLY A 332 1.61 13.41 -8.96
N TRP A 333 1.64 12.07 -8.96
CA TRP A 333 2.82 11.29 -8.58
C TRP A 333 3.77 11.00 -9.74
N GLY A 334 3.38 11.31 -10.99
CA GLY A 334 4.22 11.15 -12.16
C GLY A 334 3.43 10.77 -13.40
N GLY A 335 3.80 11.33 -14.55
CA GLY A 335 3.09 11.12 -15.82
C GLY A 335 3.79 10.19 -16.80
N GLU A 336 3.24 10.12 -18.00
CA GLU A 336 3.76 9.32 -19.12
C GLU A 336 5.15 9.81 -19.58
N PRO A 337 6.00 8.91 -20.14
CA PRO A 337 7.32 9.28 -20.62
C PRO A 337 7.26 10.26 -21.79
N GLY A 338 8.30 11.09 -21.95
CA GLY A 338 8.35 12.03 -23.07
C GLY A 338 8.42 11.29 -24.41
N ASN A 339 7.66 11.73 -25.42
CA ASN A 339 7.46 11.01 -26.70
C ASN A 339 6.87 9.59 -26.52
N GLU A 340 5.96 9.43 -25.56
CA GLU A 340 5.10 8.26 -25.37
C GLU A 340 4.55 7.70 -26.70
N GLY A 341 4.40 6.38 -26.73
CA GLY A 341 3.67 5.66 -27.77
C GLY A 341 4.41 4.45 -28.33
N PRO A 342 3.72 3.59 -29.10
CA PRO A 342 4.19 2.24 -29.47
C PRO A 342 5.30 2.24 -30.53
N ALA A 343 5.73 3.43 -30.98
CA ALA A 343 6.83 3.59 -31.92
C ALA A 343 8.21 3.45 -31.27
N GLY A 344 8.29 3.39 -29.92
CA GLY A 344 9.54 3.15 -29.21
C GLY A 344 10.51 4.34 -29.14
N ASN A 345 10.01 5.58 -29.24
CA ASN A 345 10.86 6.79 -29.24
C ASN A 345 10.82 7.57 -27.91
N CYS A 346 10.34 6.93 -26.84
CA CYS A 346 10.17 7.58 -25.55
C CYS A 346 11.52 7.91 -24.89
N ASN A 347 11.48 8.80 -23.91
CA ASN A 347 12.63 9.26 -23.12
C ASN A 347 12.26 9.44 -21.65
N ASN A 348 13.27 9.63 -20.80
CA ASN A 348 13.14 9.83 -19.35
C ASN A 348 13.03 11.31 -18.95
N ASN A 349 12.35 12.15 -19.74
CA ASN A 349 12.04 13.50 -19.29
C ASN A 349 11.16 13.46 -18.05
N VAL A 350 11.49 14.27 -17.04
CA VAL A 350 10.70 14.38 -15.82
C VAL A 350 9.28 14.83 -16.14
N ASN A 351 8.29 14.15 -15.57
CA ASN A 351 6.88 14.48 -15.70
C ASN A 351 6.17 14.28 -14.36
N ASN A 352 5.85 15.37 -13.65
CA ASN A 352 5.14 15.34 -12.36
C ASN A 352 3.62 15.40 -12.51
N GLY A 353 3.10 15.16 -13.72
CA GLY A 353 1.67 15.02 -13.96
C GLY A 353 1.16 13.63 -13.55
N GLY A 354 0.29 13.08 -14.39
CA GLY A 354 -0.34 11.78 -14.18
C GLY A 354 -1.65 11.87 -13.41
N GLY A 355 -2.50 10.88 -13.63
CA GLY A 355 -3.82 10.75 -13.00
C GLY A 355 -3.92 9.46 -12.20
N THR A 356 -4.85 9.44 -11.24
CA THR A 356 -5.27 8.23 -10.55
C THR A 356 -5.99 7.36 -11.54
N ILE A 357 -5.52 6.14 -11.71
CA ILE A 357 -6.14 5.16 -12.59
C ILE A 357 -6.30 3.86 -11.80
N ASN A 358 -7.44 3.20 -11.99
CA ASN A 358 -7.79 2.00 -11.25
C ASN A 358 -6.72 0.90 -11.29
N ASP A 359 -6.56 0.22 -10.15
CA ASP A 359 -5.95 -1.10 -10.06
C ASP A 359 -6.67 -2.09 -10.97
N ASN A 360 -5.98 -3.13 -11.40
CA ASN A 360 -6.52 -3.99 -12.44
C ASN A 360 -6.02 -5.44 -12.40
N LEU A 361 -6.87 -6.36 -12.88
CA LEU A 361 -6.62 -7.79 -12.95
C LEU A 361 -6.17 -8.21 -14.35
N HIS A 362 -5.00 -8.85 -14.46
CA HIS A 362 -4.50 -9.37 -15.72
C HIS A 362 -4.53 -10.90 -15.79
N TYR A 363 -4.85 -11.43 -16.98
CA TYR A 363 -4.58 -12.82 -17.35
C TYR A 363 -3.33 -12.90 -18.22
N ILE A 364 -2.23 -13.35 -17.62
CA ILE A 364 -0.91 -13.40 -18.25
C ILE A 364 -0.86 -14.56 -19.24
N ARG A 365 -0.62 -14.22 -20.51
CA ARG A 365 -0.57 -15.19 -21.61
C ARG A 365 0.25 -14.68 -22.76
N GLU A 366 0.70 -15.60 -23.59
CA GLU A 366 1.23 -15.27 -24.91
C GLU A 366 0.08 -14.84 -25.83
N LEU A 367 0.03 -13.54 -26.16
CA LEU A 367 -0.96 -12.99 -27.10
C LEU A 367 -0.51 -13.15 -28.55
N ILE A 368 0.79 -12.97 -28.78
CA ILE A 368 1.45 -13.09 -30.08
C ILE A 368 2.63 -14.06 -29.89
N PRO A 369 2.74 -15.11 -30.72
CA PRO A 369 3.82 -16.08 -30.57
C PRO A 369 5.21 -15.43 -30.58
N GLY A 370 5.95 -15.61 -29.49
CA GLY A 370 7.30 -15.08 -29.26
C GLY A 370 7.36 -13.69 -28.64
N GLU A 371 6.23 -13.05 -28.32
CA GLU A 371 6.17 -11.75 -27.66
C GLU A 371 5.77 -11.89 -26.19
N LEU A 372 6.35 -11.04 -25.34
CA LEU A 372 5.97 -10.95 -23.93
C LEU A 372 4.59 -10.33 -23.80
N TYR A 373 3.83 -10.76 -22.79
CA TYR A 373 2.64 -10.04 -22.36
C TYR A 373 3.05 -8.64 -21.86
N TYR A 374 2.36 -7.60 -22.31
CA TYR A 374 2.58 -6.21 -21.90
C TYR A 374 1.34 -5.66 -21.21
N GLY A 375 1.46 -5.37 -19.91
CA GLY A 375 0.38 -4.89 -19.03
C GLY A 375 0.07 -3.40 -19.14
N GLY A 376 0.83 -2.62 -19.91
CA GLY A 376 0.49 -1.23 -20.20
C GLY A 376 1.31 -0.14 -19.49
N HIS A 377 2.08 -0.47 -18.45
CA HIS A 377 3.00 0.48 -17.81
C HIS A 377 4.33 0.60 -18.58
N PRO A 378 4.75 1.81 -19.01
CA PRO A 378 5.97 1.96 -19.78
C PRO A 378 7.25 1.66 -18.99
N ASN A 379 8.22 1.05 -19.67
CA ASN A 379 9.62 1.00 -19.24
C ASN A 379 10.49 1.57 -20.38
N PRO A 380 10.82 2.88 -20.34
CA PRO A 380 11.58 3.51 -21.41
C PRO A 380 12.95 2.86 -21.66
N LEU A 381 13.62 2.33 -20.62
CA LEU A 381 14.92 1.65 -20.80
C LEU A 381 14.81 0.38 -21.63
N ARG A 382 13.77 -0.43 -21.45
CA ARG A 382 13.53 -1.60 -22.31
C ARG A 382 13.01 -1.20 -23.69
N ALA A 383 12.28 -0.09 -23.79
CA ALA A 383 11.67 0.33 -25.04
C ALA A 383 12.65 1.00 -26.01
N ASN A 384 13.50 1.90 -25.49
CA ASN A 384 14.45 2.70 -26.28
C ASN A 384 15.86 2.77 -25.63
N PRO A 385 16.55 1.63 -25.45
CA PRO A 385 17.85 1.59 -24.78
C PRO A 385 18.97 2.36 -25.50
N ASP A 386 18.87 2.58 -26.82
CA ASP A 386 19.90 3.30 -27.60
C ASP A 386 19.86 4.80 -27.32
N ASP A 387 18.72 5.47 -27.49
CA ASP A 387 18.67 6.92 -27.30
C ASP A 387 18.83 7.32 -25.83
N ILE A 388 18.31 6.52 -24.89
CA ILE A 388 18.37 6.89 -23.47
C ILE A 388 19.80 6.81 -22.92
N TYR A 389 20.59 5.81 -23.34
CA TYR A 389 21.97 5.63 -22.85
C TYR A 389 23.05 6.21 -23.78
N ASN A 390 22.81 6.35 -25.09
CA ASN A 390 23.79 6.92 -26.04
C ASN A 390 23.52 8.38 -26.45
N ALA A 391 22.31 8.91 -26.29
CA ALA A 391 21.93 10.24 -26.78
C ALA A 391 21.55 11.23 -25.65
N THR A 392 22.57 11.96 -25.17
CA THR A 392 22.48 13.40 -24.90
C THR A 392 21.40 13.90 -23.91
N GLN A 393 21.65 13.79 -22.61
CA GLN A 393 21.04 14.67 -21.57
C GLN A 393 22.06 15.64 -20.95
N GLY A 394 23.17 15.97 -21.64
CA GLY A 394 24.17 16.93 -21.12
C GLY A 394 24.93 16.49 -19.86
N GLU A 395 24.49 15.43 -19.19
CA GLU A 395 25.17 14.73 -18.11
C GLU A 395 26.14 13.72 -18.71
N ALA A 396 27.41 13.87 -18.34
CA ALA A 396 28.51 13.13 -18.91
C ALA A 396 28.66 11.77 -18.23
N VAL A 397 27.70 10.87 -18.43
CA VAL A 397 27.83 9.49 -17.95
C VAL A 397 28.24 8.57 -19.11
N PRO A 398 29.53 8.25 -19.28
CA PRO A 398 29.97 7.31 -20.29
C PRO A 398 29.74 5.88 -19.80
N PHE A 399 28.50 5.41 -19.88
CA PHE A 399 28.21 4.00 -19.63
C PHE A 399 28.97 3.13 -20.64
N SER A 400 29.52 2.01 -20.17
CA SER A 400 30.31 1.09 -21.00
C SER A 400 29.44 0.26 -21.96
N ALA A 401 28.16 0.08 -21.63
CA ALA A 401 27.11 -0.60 -22.39
C ALA A 401 25.71 -0.18 -21.89
N PRO A 402 24.63 -0.36 -22.69
CA PRO A 402 23.27 -0.20 -22.19
C PRO A 402 22.89 -1.35 -21.23
N PRO A 403 22.01 -1.12 -20.24
CA PRO A 403 21.56 -2.16 -19.32
C PRO A 403 20.65 -3.21 -20.00
N VAL A 404 20.12 -2.87 -21.17
CA VAL A 404 19.35 -3.76 -22.04
C VAL A 404 20.04 -3.84 -23.41
N PRO A 405 20.40 -5.03 -23.90
CA PRO A 405 20.97 -5.18 -25.24
C PRO A 405 20.00 -4.63 -26.30
N PHE A 406 20.50 -3.86 -27.27
CA PHE A 406 19.64 -3.26 -28.32
C PHE A 406 18.82 -4.29 -29.10
N SER A 407 19.30 -5.54 -29.22
CA SER A 407 18.57 -6.63 -29.85
C SER A 407 17.37 -7.14 -29.05
N MET A 408 17.24 -6.72 -27.79
CA MET A 408 16.17 -7.05 -26.87
C MET A 408 15.25 -5.84 -26.58
N ALA A 409 15.44 -4.72 -27.30
CA ALA A 409 14.55 -3.58 -27.18
C ALA A 409 13.11 -3.98 -27.52
N ASN A 410 12.15 -3.49 -26.74
CA ASN A 410 10.73 -3.77 -26.89
C ASN A 410 9.93 -2.46 -27.04
N PRO A 411 9.81 -1.90 -28.26
CA PRO A 411 9.24 -0.58 -28.51
C PRO A 411 7.83 -0.33 -27.94
N VAL A 412 7.05 -1.38 -27.71
CA VAL A 412 5.72 -1.28 -27.13
C VAL A 412 5.76 -0.79 -25.67
N GLU A 413 6.88 -0.98 -24.96
CA GLU A 413 7.04 -0.52 -23.58
C GLU A 413 7.25 1.00 -23.46
N CYS A 414 7.08 1.76 -24.55
CA CYS A 414 6.92 3.21 -24.53
C CYS A 414 5.45 3.65 -24.46
N ASP A 415 4.50 2.72 -24.66
CA ASP A 415 3.07 2.98 -24.85
C ASP A 415 2.33 2.85 -23.51
N TYR A 416 1.90 3.94 -22.90
CA TYR A 416 1.07 3.84 -21.70
C TYR A 416 -0.34 3.40 -22.11
N ARG A 417 -0.87 2.36 -21.47
CA ARG A 417 -2.21 1.83 -21.76
C ARG A 417 -3.10 1.95 -20.56
N ASN A 418 -4.15 2.77 -20.70
CA ASN A 418 -5.08 3.03 -19.62
C ASN A 418 -6.08 1.85 -19.46
N PRO A 419 -6.11 1.15 -18.30
CA PRO A 419 -7.05 0.08 -18.02
C PRO A 419 -8.52 0.50 -18.07
N GLU A 420 -8.86 1.72 -17.65
CA GLU A 420 -10.26 2.21 -17.66
C GLU A 420 -10.79 2.44 -19.07
N LEU A 421 -9.89 2.62 -20.03
CA LEU A 421 -10.21 2.70 -21.45
C LEU A 421 -10.14 1.32 -22.15
N GLY A 422 -9.82 0.26 -21.42
CA GLY A 422 -9.66 -1.11 -21.91
C GLY A 422 -8.51 -1.28 -22.90
N GLN A 423 -7.44 -0.49 -22.74
CA GLN A 423 -6.31 -0.45 -23.69
C GLN A 423 -5.23 -1.50 -23.40
N ASP A 424 -5.06 -1.88 -22.14
CA ASP A 424 -4.05 -2.78 -21.60
C ASP A 424 -4.46 -4.27 -21.66
N GLY A 425 -5.76 -4.54 -21.79
CA GLY A 425 -6.31 -5.90 -21.82
C GLY A 425 -6.47 -6.53 -20.45
N SER A 426 -6.57 -5.73 -19.39
CA SER A 426 -7.07 -6.14 -18.08
C SER A 426 -8.50 -6.68 -18.18
N LEU A 427 -8.87 -7.51 -17.21
CA LEU A 427 -10.15 -8.21 -17.12
C LEU A 427 -11.16 -7.49 -16.22
N GLU A 428 -10.68 -6.80 -15.20
CA GLU A 428 -11.46 -6.11 -14.18
C GLU A 428 -10.62 -4.99 -13.56
N ASN A 429 -11.27 -3.91 -13.12
CA ASN A 429 -10.59 -2.75 -12.53
C ASN A 429 -11.23 -2.33 -11.21
N TRP A 430 -10.45 -1.81 -10.27
CA TRP A 430 -10.90 -1.36 -8.95
C TRP A 430 -10.42 0.06 -8.62
N PRO A 431 -11.29 0.94 -8.11
CA PRO A 431 -10.95 2.34 -7.79
C PRO A 431 -10.23 2.47 -6.44
N TYR A 432 -9.49 1.45 -6.04
CA TYR A 432 -8.85 1.33 -4.74
C TYR A 432 -7.70 0.33 -4.83
N SER A 433 -6.75 0.42 -3.91
CA SER A 433 -5.56 -0.44 -3.92
C SER A 433 -5.92 -1.89 -3.62
N THR A 434 -5.44 -2.80 -4.47
CA THR A 434 -5.63 -4.25 -4.40
C THR A 434 -4.28 -4.96 -4.44
N ASN A 435 -4.08 -5.91 -3.54
CA ASN A 435 -2.77 -6.49 -3.26
C ASN A 435 -2.79 -8.01 -3.43
N GLY A 436 -2.97 -8.75 -2.33
CA GLY A 436 -2.97 -10.21 -2.34
C GLY A 436 -4.01 -10.81 -3.28
N ILE A 437 -3.65 -11.93 -3.91
CA ILE A 437 -4.54 -12.66 -4.84
C ILE A 437 -4.49 -14.16 -4.57
N THR A 438 -5.66 -14.82 -4.56
CA THR A 438 -5.72 -16.28 -4.44
C THR A 438 -6.86 -16.90 -5.23
N GLU A 439 -6.84 -18.21 -5.43
CA GLU A 439 -7.96 -18.98 -6.01
C GLU A 439 -8.74 -19.66 -4.88
N TYR A 440 -10.07 -19.52 -4.88
CA TYR A 440 -10.92 -20.30 -3.99
C TYR A 440 -11.25 -21.67 -4.61
N THR A 441 -10.71 -22.76 -4.06
CA THR A 441 -10.88 -24.12 -4.63
C THR A 441 -11.93 -24.97 -3.90
N GLY A 442 -12.42 -24.52 -2.74
CA GLY A 442 -13.42 -25.24 -1.94
C GLY A 442 -14.77 -25.39 -2.63
N THR A 443 -15.50 -26.46 -2.29
CA THR A 443 -16.83 -26.77 -2.86
C THR A 443 -18.01 -26.31 -2.00
N ASN A 444 -17.76 -25.53 -0.94
CA ASN A 444 -18.80 -24.87 -0.15
C ASN A 444 -19.79 -24.09 -1.03
N PHE A 445 -21.00 -23.86 -0.53
CA PHE A 445 -22.07 -23.16 -1.26
C PHE A 445 -22.42 -23.80 -2.62
N ALA A 446 -22.32 -25.13 -2.69
CA ALA A 446 -22.50 -25.91 -3.93
C ALA A 446 -21.55 -25.49 -5.07
N GLY A 447 -20.33 -25.05 -4.71
CA GLY A 447 -19.30 -24.63 -5.66
C GLY A 447 -19.50 -23.22 -6.21
N ALA A 448 -20.33 -22.37 -5.58
CA ALA A 448 -20.59 -21.01 -6.06
C ALA A 448 -19.33 -20.11 -6.11
N LEU A 449 -18.32 -20.41 -5.28
CA LEU A 449 -17.03 -19.72 -5.28
C LEU A 449 -15.91 -20.52 -5.97
N GLN A 450 -16.18 -21.77 -6.36
CA GLN A 450 -15.12 -22.67 -6.81
C GLN A 450 -14.49 -22.15 -8.11
N GLY A 451 -13.18 -21.95 -8.08
CA GLY A 451 -12.38 -21.41 -9.17
C GLY A 451 -12.53 -19.90 -9.37
N ALA A 452 -13.17 -19.18 -8.45
CA ALA A 452 -13.13 -17.72 -8.42
C ALA A 452 -11.77 -17.23 -7.94
N ILE A 453 -11.36 -16.07 -8.44
CA ILE A 453 -10.22 -15.33 -7.90
C ILE A 453 -10.73 -14.48 -6.74
N LEU A 454 -9.99 -14.45 -5.64
CA LEU A 454 -10.20 -13.52 -4.54
C LEU A 454 -9.06 -12.50 -4.54
N ALA A 455 -9.41 -11.23 -4.44
CA ALA A 455 -8.46 -10.11 -4.40
C ALA A 455 -8.63 -9.34 -3.08
N ALA A 456 -7.53 -9.04 -2.41
CA ALA A 456 -7.53 -8.28 -1.15
C ALA A 456 -7.36 -6.78 -1.42
N GLY A 457 -8.34 -5.99 -1.01
CA GLY A 457 -8.30 -4.53 -1.04
C GLY A 457 -7.65 -3.96 0.22
N TRP A 458 -6.62 -3.13 0.04
CA TRP A 458 -5.83 -2.56 1.11
C TRP A 458 -6.54 -1.42 1.84
N ASP A 459 -6.92 -0.39 1.09
CA ASP A 459 -7.58 0.85 1.55
C ASP A 459 -9.10 0.67 1.67
N SER A 460 -9.72 -0.08 0.75
CA SER A 460 -11.15 -0.36 0.80
C SER A 460 -11.55 -1.35 1.89
N THR A 461 -10.58 -2.10 2.44
CA THR A 461 -10.79 -3.23 3.35
C THR A 461 -11.68 -4.34 2.77
N ASN A 462 -11.89 -4.38 1.46
CA ASN A 462 -12.77 -5.37 0.82
C ASN A 462 -12.00 -6.60 0.37
N ILE A 463 -12.57 -7.78 0.52
CA ILE A 463 -12.20 -8.94 -0.31
C ILE A 463 -13.16 -9.01 -1.48
N VAL A 464 -12.64 -8.87 -2.69
CA VAL A 464 -13.43 -8.93 -3.92
C VAL A 464 -13.36 -10.33 -4.51
N ARG A 465 -14.53 -10.85 -4.92
CA ARG A 465 -14.64 -12.07 -5.72
C ARG A 465 -14.71 -11.72 -7.19
N VAL A 466 -13.84 -12.33 -8.00
CA VAL A 466 -13.92 -12.32 -9.47
C VAL A 466 -14.26 -13.71 -9.98
N SER A 467 -15.49 -13.88 -10.47
CA SER A 467 -15.96 -15.11 -11.08
C SER A 467 -15.67 -15.13 -12.58
N LEU A 468 -15.05 -16.21 -13.05
CA LEU A 468 -14.60 -16.33 -14.43
C LEU A 468 -15.47 -17.29 -15.25
N GLY A 469 -15.88 -16.83 -16.43
CA GLY A 469 -16.34 -17.66 -17.54
C GLY A 469 -15.26 -17.78 -18.61
N PHE A 470 -15.54 -18.51 -19.68
CA PHE A 470 -14.60 -18.70 -20.80
C PHE A 470 -15.26 -18.47 -22.15
N ASP A 471 -14.56 -17.75 -23.03
CA ASP A 471 -15.00 -17.53 -24.41
C ASP A 471 -14.79 -18.78 -25.29
N GLY A 472 -15.19 -18.69 -26.57
CA GLY A 472 -15.04 -19.79 -27.52
C GLY A 472 -13.60 -20.19 -27.86
N ASN A 473 -12.61 -19.41 -27.41
CA ASN A 473 -11.17 -19.64 -27.55
C ASN A 473 -10.50 -19.98 -26.22
N ASP A 474 -11.27 -20.25 -25.17
CA ASP A 474 -10.78 -20.58 -23.84
C ASP A 474 -10.03 -19.42 -23.14
N ASN A 475 -10.33 -18.17 -23.51
CA ASN A 475 -9.90 -17.00 -22.76
C ASN A 475 -10.89 -16.73 -21.62
N PRO A 476 -10.40 -16.39 -20.41
CA PRO A 476 -11.24 -16.00 -19.31
C PRO A 476 -12.00 -14.70 -19.62
N THR A 477 -13.23 -14.63 -19.14
CA THR A 477 -14.08 -13.43 -19.15
C THR A 477 -14.68 -13.26 -17.77
N VAL A 478 -14.71 -12.05 -17.22
CA VAL A 478 -15.38 -11.82 -15.93
C VAL A 478 -16.88 -11.95 -16.11
N THR A 479 -17.48 -12.77 -15.25
CA THR A 479 -18.93 -13.03 -15.21
C THR A 479 -19.60 -12.41 -14.00
N ALA A 480 -18.84 -12.18 -12.93
CA ALA A 480 -19.23 -11.38 -11.77
C ALA A 480 -17.97 -10.82 -11.09
N SER A 481 -18.06 -9.60 -10.59
CA SER A 481 -17.08 -8.94 -9.73
C SER A 481 -17.85 -8.21 -8.64
N ASP A 482 -17.68 -8.63 -7.40
CA ASP A 482 -18.45 -8.14 -6.25
C ASP A 482 -17.67 -8.31 -4.95
N VAL A 483 -17.91 -7.41 -4.00
CA VAL A 483 -17.36 -7.51 -2.64
C VAL A 483 -17.98 -8.73 -1.97
N LEU A 484 -17.13 -9.63 -1.50
CA LEU A 484 -17.53 -10.86 -0.83
C LEU A 484 -17.71 -10.64 0.68
N PHE A 485 -16.81 -9.86 1.30
CA PHE A 485 -16.86 -9.45 2.71
C PHE A 485 -15.79 -8.37 2.98
N THR A 486 -15.83 -7.76 4.17
CA THR A 486 -14.85 -6.75 4.62
C THR A 486 -13.84 -7.34 5.61
N THR A 487 -12.66 -6.75 5.66
CA THR A 487 -11.53 -7.17 6.47
C THR A 487 -11.35 -6.38 7.75
N GLY A 488 -12.04 -5.25 7.93
CA GLY A 488 -11.91 -4.39 9.11
C GLY A 488 -10.47 -3.98 9.42
N GLY A 489 -9.64 -3.88 8.38
CA GLY A 489 -8.21 -3.60 8.46
C GLY A 489 -7.53 -3.73 7.09
N ALA A 490 -6.34 -3.15 6.95
CA ALA A 490 -5.66 -3.04 5.66
C ALA A 490 -5.03 -4.37 5.23
N ALA A 491 -5.61 -5.04 4.23
CA ALA A 491 -5.25 -6.39 3.81
C ALA A 491 -4.12 -6.38 2.77
N LEU A 492 -2.98 -7.03 3.06
CA LEU A 492 -1.89 -7.18 2.10
C LEU A 492 -1.89 -8.51 1.36
N ASP A 493 -2.31 -9.59 2.03
CA ASP A 493 -2.24 -10.93 1.47
C ASP A 493 -3.43 -11.79 1.90
N ILE A 494 -3.76 -12.79 1.08
CA ILE A 494 -4.92 -13.66 1.22
C ILE A 494 -4.58 -15.08 0.79
N THR A 495 -5.02 -16.08 1.56
CA THR A 495 -4.97 -17.49 1.16
C THR A 495 -6.30 -18.17 1.42
N ALA A 496 -6.65 -19.16 0.61
CA ALA A 496 -7.86 -19.97 0.77
C ALA A 496 -7.51 -21.46 0.88
N GLN A 497 -8.34 -22.23 1.58
CA GLN A 497 -8.17 -23.66 1.76
C GLN A 497 -9.19 -24.44 0.94
N GLY A 498 -8.72 -25.42 0.18
CA GLY A 498 -9.56 -26.33 -0.59
C GLY A 498 -10.17 -27.44 0.25
N ASP A 499 -10.97 -28.29 -0.39
CA ASP A 499 -11.72 -29.38 0.28
C ASP A 499 -10.83 -30.40 1.01
N ASN A 500 -9.60 -30.58 0.54
CA ASN A 500 -8.65 -31.57 1.07
C ASN A 500 -7.59 -30.97 1.98
N ASP A 501 -7.60 -29.65 2.16
CA ASP A 501 -6.60 -28.93 2.94
C ASP A 501 -7.01 -28.89 4.42
N VAL A 502 -6.12 -28.33 5.26
CA VAL A 502 -6.47 -28.07 6.65
C VAL A 502 -7.49 -26.92 6.69
N PHE A 503 -8.48 -27.03 7.59
CA PHE A 503 -9.58 -26.05 7.67
C PHE A 503 -10.29 -25.81 6.32
N PRO A 504 -10.91 -26.85 5.71
CA PRO A 504 -11.48 -26.75 4.37
C PRO A 504 -12.46 -25.59 4.17
N GLY A 505 -12.31 -24.88 3.04
CA GLY A 505 -13.15 -23.76 2.65
C GLY A 505 -12.87 -22.44 3.38
N THR A 506 -11.95 -22.44 4.35
CA THR A 506 -11.61 -21.19 5.06
C THR A 506 -10.77 -20.26 4.20
N ILE A 507 -10.93 -18.96 4.42
CA ILE A 507 -10.09 -17.90 3.86
C ILE A 507 -9.35 -17.21 5.00
N TRP A 508 -8.09 -16.89 4.80
CA TRP A 508 -7.22 -16.25 5.79
C TRP A 508 -6.57 -15.03 5.17
N VAL A 509 -6.60 -13.91 5.89
CA VAL A 509 -6.15 -12.60 5.41
C VAL A 509 -5.11 -12.02 6.37
N ALA A 510 -4.00 -11.52 5.82
CA ALA A 510 -2.99 -10.76 6.56
C ALA A 510 -3.39 -9.29 6.54
N ASN A 511 -3.95 -8.82 7.64
CA ASN A 511 -4.21 -7.41 7.85
C ASN A 511 -2.96 -6.81 8.49
N LEU A 512 -2.22 -5.99 7.74
CA LEU A 512 -1.02 -5.33 8.26
C LEU A 512 -1.34 -4.46 9.47
N TYR A 513 -2.52 -3.83 9.43
CA TYR A 513 -3.07 -3.01 10.49
C TYR A 513 -4.55 -3.35 10.71
N SER A 514 -5.00 -3.32 11.95
CA SER A 514 -6.42 -3.28 12.31
C SER A 514 -6.77 -1.84 12.69
N LEU A 515 -8.03 -1.40 12.51
CA LEU A 515 -8.48 -0.06 12.90
C LEU A 515 -8.06 0.24 14.35
N GLY A 516 -7.06 1.12 14.55
CA GLY A 516 -6.54 1.51 15.86
C GLY A 516 -5.62 0.50 16.57
N GLY A 517 -5.03 -0.49 15.89
CA GLY A 517 -4.26 -1.55 16.55
C GLY A 517 -3.18 -2.26 15.72
N ALA A 518 -2.51 -3.24 16.34
CA ALA A 518 -1.54 -4.11 15.68
C ALA A 518 -2.20 -4.93 14.55
N GLY A 519 -1.41 -5.38 13.58
CA GLY A 519 -1.90 -6.25 12.52
C GLY A 519 -2.47 -7.57 13.05
N VAL A 520 -3.45 -8.13 12.34
CA VAL A 520 -4.17 -9.36 12.71
C VAL A 520 -4.19 -10.35 11.56
N ILE A 521 -4.37 -11.62 11.87
CA ILE A 521 -4.70 -12.65 10.87
C ILE A 521 -6.19 -12.94 11.00
N ARG A 522 -6.97 -12.49 10.01
CA ARG A 522 -8.42 -12.64 10.01
C ARG A 522 -8.83 -13.89 9.24
N ILE A 523 -9.80 -14.61 9.78
CA ILE A 523 -10.23 -15.93 9.32
C ILE A 523 -11.72 -15.85 8.98
N TYR A 524 -12.06 -16.36 7.80
CA TYR A 524 -13.42 -16.47 7.31
C TYR A 524 -13.76 -17.94 7.14
N GLU A 525 -14.63 -18.44 8.02
CA GLU A 525 -15.11 -19.82 7.99
C GLU A 525 -16.49 -19.89 7.32
N PRO A 526 -16.69 -20.73 6.28
CA PRO A 526 -17.95 -20.87 5.57
C PRO A 526 -19.17 -21.08 6.50
N GLY A 527 -20.19 -20.23 6.32
CA GLY A 527 -21.41 -20.18 7.13
C GLY A 527 -22.53 -21.11 6.66
N ASP A 528 -22.21 -22.24 6.02
CA ASP A 528 -23.17 -23.18 5.40
C ASP A 528 -24.14 -23.90 6.37
N PHE A 529 -24.18 -23.44 7.64
CA PHE A 529 -25.13 -23.83 8.69
C PHE A 529 -26.20 -22.77 9.00
N LEU A 530 -26.14 -21.57 8.42
CA LEU A 530 -27.11 -20.48 8.65
C LEU A 530 -28.30 -20.55 7.68
N THR A 531 -29.50 -20.23 8.16
CA THR A 531 -30.70 -20.05 7.33
C THR A 531 -31.10 -18.59 7.30
N CYS A 532 -30.86 -17.92 6.17
CA CYS A 532 -31.15 -16.50 5.96
C CYS A 532 -32.51 -16.29 5.27
N ASN A 533 -33.58 -16.06 6.03
CA ASN A 533 -34.94 -15.86 5.51
C ASN A 533 -35.78 -14.87 6.34
N GLY A 534 -35.16 -14.11 7.23
CA GLY A 534 -35.86 -13.22 8.14
C GLY A 534 -36.36 -11.94 7.51
N GLY A 535 -37.16 -11.21 8.28
CA GLY A 535 -37.71 -9.91 7.88
C GLY A 535 -36.72 -8.74 8.10
N PRO A 536 -37.02 -7.52 7.62
CA PRO A 536 -36.12 -6.37 7.71
C PRO A 536 -35.69 -5.95 9.13
N ASN A 537 -36.47 -6.32 10.16
CA ASN A 537 -36.17 -6.01 11.57
C ASN A 537 -35.59 -7.23 12.33
N GLU A 538 -35.12 -8.23 11.62
CA GLU A 538 -34.43 -9.40 12.16
C GLU A 538 -32.94 -9.28 11.82
N ASP A 539 -32.10 -10.05 12.51
CA ASP A 539 -30.66 -10.17 12.33
C ASP A 539 -30.43 -11.66 11.97
N ASP A 540 -30.24 -11.93 10.67
CA ASP A 540 -30.30 -13.28 10.12
C ASP A 540 -28.99 -14.06 10.34
N ASP A 541 -27.86 -13.37 10.39
CA ASP A 541 -26.52 -13.94 10.53
C ASP A 541 -25.91 -13.75 11.91
N GLY A 542 -26.53 -12.93 12.77
CA GLY A 542 -26.19 -12.78 14.18
C GLY A 542 -24.97 -11.90 14.42
N ASP A 543 -24.64 -10.99 13.50
CA ASP A 543 -23.52 -10.06 13.63
C ASP A 543 -23.86 -8.81 14.46
N GLY A 544 -25.15 -8.58 14.74
CA GLY A 544 -25.67 -7.47 15.53
C GLY A 544 -26.44 -6.44 14.72
N TYR A 545 -26.27 -6.39 13.39
CA TYR A 545 -26.98 -5.45 12.53
C TYR A 545 -28.33 -5.99 12.09
N LEU A 546 -29.28 -5.08 11.88
CA LEU A 546 -30.57 -5.47 11.34
C LEU A 546 -30.46 -5.66 9.82
N ASN A 547 -31.18 -6.66 9.30
CA ASN A 547 -31.30 -6.93 7.86
C ASN A 547 -31.61 -5.67 7.03
N GLN A 548 -32.41 -4.72 7.54
CA GLN A 548 -32.70 -3.47 6.85
C GLN A 548 -31.49 -2.54 6.78
N ASP A 549 -30.72 -2.46 7.87
CA ASP A 549 -29.52 -1.64 7.95
C ASP A 549 -28.50 -2.12 6.93
N GLU A 550 -28.25 -3.43 6.91
CA GLU A 550 -27.35 -4.06 5.94
C GLU A 550 -27.78 -3.85 4.49
N ILE A 551 -29.08 -3.95 4.19
CA ILE A 551 -29.63 -3.67 2.87
C ILE A 551 -29.38 -2.21 2.46
N ASP A 552 -29.50 -1.27 3.39
CA ASP A 552 -29.29 0.16 3.12
C ASP A 552 -27.81 0.47 2.86
N ASN A 553 -26.89 -0.26 3.50
CA ASN A 553 -25.44 -0.14 3.32
C ASN A 553 -24.87 -1.02 2.18
N GLY A 554 -25.68 -1.92 1.63
CA GLY A 554 -25.24 -2.88 0.61
C GLY A 554 -24.39 -4.03 1.15
N SER A 555 -24.39 -4.25 2.47
CA SER A 555 -23.75 -5.39 3.11
C SER A 555 -24.66 -6.65 3.04
N ASP A 556 -24.07 -7.84 3.09
CA ASP A 556 -24.80 -9.10 2.96
C ASP A 556 -25.36 -9.59 4.30
N LYS A 557 -26.66 -9.33 4.48
CA LYS A 557 -27.57 -9.80 5.55
C LYS A 557 -27.67 -11.30 5.84
N CYS A 558 -26.77 -12.08 5.28
CA CYS A 558 -26.67 -13.51 5.45
C CYS A 558 -25.25 -13.94 5.85
N SER A 559 -24.31 -12.99 5.93
CA SER A 559 -22.89 -13.19 6.10
C SER A 559 -22.40 -12.30 7.24
N PRO A 560 -22.14 -12.87 8.43
CA PRO A 560 -21.69 -12.10 9.59
C PRO A 560 -20.26 -11.52 9.44
N ALA A 561 -19.61 -11.81 8.31
CA ALA A 561 -18.35 -11.21 7.88
C ALA A 561 -18.55 -9.94 7.02
N SER A 562 -19.78 -9.66 6.59
CA SER A 562 -20.13 -8.52 5.76
C SER A 562 -20.89 -7.50 6.60
N ILE A 563 -20.17 -6.79 7.47
CA ILE A 563 -20.75 -5.76 8.33
C ILE A 563 -20.76 -4.39 7.64
N PRO A 564 -21.77 -3.54 7.90
CA PRO A 564 -21.72 -2.13 7.51
C PRO A 564 -20.71 -1.34 8.39
N PRO A 565 -20.24 -0.16 7.95
CA PRO A 565 -19.45 0.72 8.80
C PRO A 565 -20.24 1.21 10.02
N ASP A 566 -19.64 1.11 11.19
CA ASP A 566 -20.19 1.53 12.50
C ASP A 566 -19.04 2.07 13.35
N GLN A 567 -19.09 3.37 13.63
CA GLN A 567 -17.99 4.10 14.26
C GLN A 567 -17.97 3.93 15.78
N ASP A 568 -19.12 3.80 16.43
CA ASP A 568 -19.21 3.73 17.89
C ASP A 568 -19.53 2.31 18.41
N GLY A 569 -19.86 1.39 17.50
CA GLY A 569 -20.09 -0.02 17.80
C GLY A 569 -21.41 -0.28 18.50
N ASP A 570 -22.41 0.58 18.33
CA ASP A 570 -23.74 0.40 18.91
C ASP A 570 -24.67 -0.51 18.08
N PHE A 571 -24.18 -0.97 16.91
CA PHE A 571 -24.84 -1.81 15.92
C PHE A 571 -25.95 -1.11 15.13
N VAL A 572 -25.87 0.21 15.00
CA VAL A 572 -26.55 1.01 13.97
C VAL A 572 -25.46 1.57 13.05
N SER A 573 -25.57 1.33 11.75
CA SER A 573 -24.51 1.79 10.84
C SER A 573 -24.44 3.31 10.76
N ASN A 574 -23.28 3.85 10.37
CA ASN A 574 -23.08 5.29 10.14
C ASN A 574 -24.03 5.90 9.07
N LEU A 575 -24.75 5.06 8.31
CA LEU A 575 -25.78 5.50 7.36
C LEU A 575 -27.13 5.72 7.99
N ASN A 576 -27.44 4.94 9.02
CA ASN A 576 -28.72 4.93 9.70
C ASN A 576 -28.67 5.52 11.12
N ASP A 577 -27.46 5.80 11.62
CA ASP A 577 -27.20 6.57 12.82
C ASP A 577 -27.11 8.08 12.51
N PRO A 578 -27.82 8.95 13.24
CA PRO A 578 -27.66 10.40 13.14
C PRO A 578 -26.61 11.02 14.10
N ASP A 579 -25.91 10.22 14.91
CA ASP A 579 -24.92 10.61 15.95
C ASP A 579 -23.80 9.54 16.02
N ASP A 580 -22.90 9.54 15.03
CA ASP A 580 -21.92 8.47 14.77
C ASP A 580 -20.87 8.23 15.90
N ASP A 581 -20.81 9.07 16.93
CA ASP A 581 -19.95 8.86 18.11
C ASP A 581 -20.69 8.87 19.45
N ASN A 582 -22.01 8.98 19.41
CA ASN A 582 -22.92 8.91 20.55
C ASN A 582 -22.62 9.95 21.67
N ASP A 583 -22.07 11.11 21.31
CA ASP A 583 -21.76 12.18 22.26
C ASP A 583 -22.95 13.13 22.55
N GLY A 584 -24.02 13.00 21.75
CA GLY A 584 -25.25 13.79 21.83
C GLY A 584 -25.32 14.98 20.88
N LEU A 585 -24.32 15.17 20.03
CA LEU A 585 -24.32 16.10 18.89
C LEU A 585 -24.66 15.32 17.62
N LEU A 586 -25.63 15.83 16.85
CA LEU A 586 -25.98 15.17 15.58
C LEU A 586 -24.91 15.48 14.53
N ASP A 587 -24.61 14.55 13.63
CA ASP A 587 -23.56 14.67 12.60
C ASP A 587 -23.63 15.97 11.78
N LEU A 588 -24.84 16.46 11.52
CA LEU A 588 -25.07 17.71 10.77
C LEU A 588 -24.57 18.98 11.50
N SER A 589 -24.25 18.84 12.77
CA SER A 589 -23.79 19.91 13.66
C SER A 589 -22.49 19.58 14.38
N ASP A 590 -22.01 18.34 14.27
CA ASP A 590 -20.78 17.90 14.91
C ASP A 590 -19.58 18.06 13.98
N VAL A 591 -18.71 18.99 14.35
CA VAL A 591 -17.48 19.29 13.62
C VAL A 591 -16.42 18.19 13.79
N PHE A 592 -16.59 17.30 14.77
CA PHE A 592 -15.74 16.15 15.05
C PHE A 592 -16.56 14.86 15.14
N ALA A 593 -17.48 14.64 14.18
CA ALA A 593 -18.51 13.59 14.13
C ALA A 593 -18.12 12.13 14.41
N ILE A 594 -16.85 11.81 14.65
CA ILE A 594 -16.39 10.47 15.02
C ILE A 594 -15.48 10.47 16.28
N ASP A 595 -15.47 11.58 17.03
CA ASP A 595 -14.69 11.77 18.25
C ASP A 595 -15.58 12.29 19.38
N ALA A 596 -16.06 11.35 20.20
CA ALA A 596 -16.96 11.64 21.32
C ALA A 596 -16.36 12.58 22.40
N GLN A 597 -15.07 12.94 22.31
CA GLN A 597 -14.44 13.94 23.16
C GLN A 597 -14.38 15.33 22.52
N ASN A 598 -14.93 15.54 21.33
CA ASN A 598 -14.93 16.80 20.59
C ASN A 598 -13.53 17.44 20.49
N GLY A 599 -12.53 16.63 20.18
CA GLY A 599 -11.13 17.03 20.09
C GLY A 599 -10.42 17.27 21.41
N LYS A 600 -11.07 17.04 22.55
CA LYS A 600 -10.46 17.19 23.89
C LYS A 600 -9.58 16.00 24.29
N GLY A 601 -9.63 14.91 23.54
CA GLY A 601 -8.72 13.77 23.72
C GLY A 601 -7.33 14.00 23.13
N THR A 602 -7.16 15.00 22.27
CA THR A 602 -5.93 15.26 21.51
C THR A 602 -5.05 16.29 22.23
N ASP A 603 -4.12 15.80 23.04
CA ASP A 603 -3.10 16.61 23.69
C ASP A 603 -2.02 17.09 22.71
N LEU A 604 -1.33 18.19 23.04
CA LEU A 604 -0.14 18.64 22.29
C LEU A 604 1.14 17.96 22.82
N PRO A 605 2.04 17.47 21.95
CA PRO A 605 1.99 17.55 20.49
C PRO A 605 1.10 16.48 19.85
N ALA A 606 0.47 16.84 18.74
CA ALA A 606 -0.21 15.95 17.83
C ALA A 606 0.34 16.21 16.42
N ASP A 607 1.30 15.40 16.00
CA ASP A 607 2.03 15.53 14.74
C ASP A 607 1.76 14.27 13.91
N TYR A 608 1.22 14.44 12.69
CA TYR A 608 0.82 13.35 11.81
C TYR A 608 1.52 13.48 10.47
N ASN A 609 2.17 12.40 10.03
CA ASN A 609 2.89 12.32 8.75
C ASN A 609 2.26 11.34 7.74
N PHE A 610 1.07 10.81 8.04
CA PHE A 610 0.30 9.91 7.18
C PHE A 610 0.99 8.59 6.78
N ASP A 611 2.15 8.26 7.37
CA ASP A 611 2.87 6.99 7.16
C ASP A 611 2.12 5.77 7.69
N PHE A 612 1.21 6.01 8.64
CA PHE A 612 0.49 4.97 9.36
C PHE A 612 -1.01 5.27 9.38
N ALA A 613 -1.80 4.20 9.41
CA ALA A 613 -3.23 4.33 9.65
C ALA A 613 -3.48 4.79 11.08
N GLU A 614 -4.26 5.85 11.19
CA GLU A 614 -4.80 6.47 12.39
C GLU A 614 -6.28 6.07 12.56
N PRO A 615 -6.84 6.17 13.77
CA PRO A 615 -8.20 5.71 14.06
C PRO A 615 -9.32 6.63 13.55
N GLY A 616 -9.00 7.67 12.77
CA GLY A 616 -9.99 8.61 12.24
C GLY A 616 -10.56 8.21 10.88
N LEU A 617 -11.23 9.17 10.22
CA LEU A 617 -11.92 8.99 8.95
C LEU A 617 -10.95 8.45 7.89
N ILE A 618 -11.37 7.42 7.15
CA ILE A 618 -10.60 6.79 6.06
C ILE A 618 -9.15 6.44 6.47
N GLY A 619 -8.98 6.04 7.72
CA GLY A 619 -7.68 5.71 8.31
C GLY A 619 -6.82 6.93 8.65
N SER A 620 -7.27 8.15 8.43
CA SER A 620 -6.50 9.39 8.66
C SER A 620 -6.66 9.89 10.11
N PRO A 621 -5.87 10.88 10.59
CA PRO A 621 -6.05 11.46 11.93
C PRO A 621 -7.30 12.34 12.06
N PHE A 622 -8.03 12.57 10.97
CA PHE A 622 -9.15 13.50 10.94
C PHE A 622 -10.41 12.86 11.52
N THR A 623 -11.10 13.62 12.36
CA THR A 623 -12.32 13.17 13.05
C THR A 623 -13.58 13.89 12.56
N GLY A 624 -13.43 14.78 11.56
CA GLY A 624 -14.57 15.45 10.93
C GLY A 624 -14.17 16.28 9.71
N LEU A 625 -15.12 17.05 9.19
CA LEU A 625 -14.93 17.99 8.09
C LEU A 625 -15.47 19.39 8.43
N MET A 626 -14.99 20.39 7.70
CA MET A 626 -15.48 21.77 7.81
C MET A 626 -16.96 21.87 7.43
N LEU A 627 -17.85 21.95 8.42
CA LEU A 627 -19.30 21.86 8.19
C LEU A 627 -19.90 23.12 7.55
N ASP A 628 -20.82 22.91 6.60
CA ASP A 628 -21.65 23.95 5.97
C ASP A 628 -22.98 24.18 6.73
N GLY A 629 -23.29 23.31 7.70
CA GLY A 629 -24.51 23.31 8.52
C GLY A 629 -25.75 22.72 7.85
N THR A 630 -25.61 22.08 6.69
CA THR A 630 -26.73 21.46 5.94
C THR A 630 -26.46 20.08 5.36
N THR A 631 -25.19 19.72 5.17
CA THR A 631 -24.75 18.47 4.55
C THR A 631 -24.12 17.57 5.61
N ASN A 632 -24.43 16.27 5.59
CA ASN A 632 -23.76 15.31 6.48
C ASN A 632 -22.29 15.18 6.05
N TYR A 633 -21.36 15.07 7.01
CA TYR A 633 -19.93 15.02 6.73
C TYR A 633 -19.56 13.91 5.73
N ARG A 634 -20.25 12.77 5.76
CA ARG A 634 -20.04 11.62 4.85
C ARG A 634 -20.33 11.94 3.39
N ASP A 635 -21.18 12.93 3.12
CA ASP A 635 -21.52 13.40 1.77
C ASP A 635 -20.59 14.54 1.29
N MET A 636 -19.66 15.00 2.13
CA MET A 636 -18.75 16.11 1.82
C MET A 636 -17.42 15.68 1.18
N TYR A 637 -17.20 14.38 1.04
CA TYR A 637 -16.04 13.80 0.38
C TYR A 637 -16.42 12.48 -0.31
N ASP A 638 -15.64 12.06 -1.29
CA ASP A 638 -15.74 10.76 -1.94
C ASP A 638 -14.43 10.01 -1.69
N PRO A 639 -14.43 8.89 -0.95
CA PRO A 639 -13.24 8.07 -0.74
C PRO A 639 -12.58 7.63 -2.06
N GLY A 640 -13.34 7.44 -3.14
CA GLY A 640 -12.81 7.06 -4.46
C GLY A 640 -12.10 8.19 -5.21
N ASN A 641 -12.16 9.43 -4.71
CA ASN A 641 -11.43 10.59 -5.23
C ASN A 641 -10.27 10.99 -4.32
N MET A 642 -9.80 10.06 -3.49
CA MET A 642 -8.76 10.32 -2.52
C MET A 642 -7.74 9.18 -2.50
N THR A 643 -6.47 9.56 -2.44
CA THR A 643 -5.38 8.64 -2.11
C THR A 643 -4.97 8.92 -0.67
N VAL A 644 -5.51 8.14 0.27
CA VAL A 644 -5.25 8.27 1.70
C VAL A 644 -4.62 7.00 2.22
N ILE A 645 -3.43 7.12 2.81
CA ILE A 645 -2.72 6.03 3.47
C ILE A 645 -2.56 4.82 2.54
N GLY A 646 -1.43 4.84 1.86
CA GLY A 646 -0.95 3.71 1.08
C GLY A 646 0.52 3.55 1.35
N ALA A 647 1.18 2.83 0.47
CA ALA A 647 2.62 2.67 0.56
C ALA A 647 3.38 4.03 0.42
N ALA A 648 2.68 5.09 -0.03
CA ALA A 648 3.17 6.45 -0.29
C ALA A 648 3.20 7.41 0.92
N GLY A 649 2.56 7.07 2.06
CA GLY A 649 2.60 7.92 3.27
C GLY A 649 2.02 9.33 3.11
N VAL A 650 0.93 9.51 2.33
CA VAL A 650 0.35 10.84 2.08
C VAL A 650 -1.16 10.89 2.29
N PHE A 651 -1.66 12.12 2.38
CA PHE A 651 -3.07 12.46 2.26
C PHE A 651 -3.28 13.28 0.97
N THR A 652 -3.93 12.69 -0.05
CA THR A 652 -4.17 13.36 -1.34
C THR A 652 -5.65 13.40 -1.68
N ILE A 653 -6.10 14.56 -2.14
CA ILE A 653 -7.35 14.71 -2.89
C ILE A 653 -6.97 14.70 -4.37
N ASP A 654 -7.48 13.74 -5.13
CA ASP A 654 -7.03 13.49 -6.50
C ASP A 654 -7.56 14.56 -7.46
N GLU A 655 -8.87 14.83 -7.39
CA GLU A 655 -9.52 15.93 -8.07
C GLU A 655 -10.18 16.88 -7.08
N VAL A 656 -9.47 17.95 -6.70
CA VAL A 656 -10.03 19.01 -5.86
C VAL A 656 -11.20 19.68 -6.57
N PRO A 657 -12.42 19.65 -6.00
CA PRO A 657 -13.60 20.19 -6.66
C PRO A 657 -13.63 21.72 -6.63
N ASN A 658 -14.56 22.28 -7.40
CA ASN A 658 -14.96 23.67 -7.25
C ASN A 658 -15.76 23.83 -5.94
N GLY A 659 -15.51 24.91 -5.20
CA GLY A 659 -16.21 25.25 -3.96
C GLY A 659 -15.28 25.95 -2.97
N ASP A 660 -15.78 26.84 -2.12
CA ASP A 660 -14.94 27.54 -1.13
C ASP A 660 -15.78 27.84 0.10
N ALA A 661 -15.13 27.87 1.26
CA ALA A 661 -15.72 28.35 2.51
C ALA A 661 -15.84 29.89 2.54
N LEU A 662 -15.31 30.60 1.54
CA LEU A 662 -15.24 32.06 1.53
C LEU A 662 -16.62 32.75 1.44
N GLY A 663 -16.90 33.58 2.44
CA GLY A 663 -18.09 34.41 2.52
C GLY A 663 -19.36 33.57 2.63
N THR A 664 -20.40 33.94 1.89
CA THR A 664 -21.67 33.21 1.93
C THR A 664 -21.70 32.01 0.96
N LEU A 665 -20.56 31.56 0.45
CA LEU A 665 -20.52 30.45 -0.50
C LEU A 665 -20.75 29.12 0.21
N ASN A 666 -20.02 28.89 1.31
CA ASN A 666 -20.14 27.74 2.21
C ASN A 666 -20.38 26.42 1.46
N SER A 667 -19.54 26.17 0.47
CA SER A 667 -19.59 24.97 -0.37
C SER A 667 -18.25 24.24 -0.40
N GLN A 668 -17.43 24.43 0.63
CA GLN A 668 -16.16 23.73 0.78
C GLN A 668 -16.43 22.23 0.94
N ALA A 669 -15.71 21.42 0.17
CA ALA A 669 -15.68 19.97 0.28
C ALA A 669 -14.25 19.52 0.64
N TYR A 670 -14.09 18.29 1.13
CA TYR A 670 -12.78 17.70 1.48
C TYR A 670 -11.90 18.55 2.44
N ALA A 671 -12.50 19.41 3.27
CA ALA A 671 -11.77 20.16 4.29
C ALA A 671 -11.75 19.40 5.62
N PHE A 672 -10.98 18.32 5.67
CA PHE A 672 -10.85 17.44 6.82
C PHE A 672 -10.18 18.13 8.00
N GLN A 673 -10.58 17.76 9.22
CA GLN A 673 -10.08 18.36 10.46
C GLN A 673 -10.03 17.38 11.62
N PHE A 674 -9.15 17.66 12.56
CA PHE A 674 -9.14 17.07 13.90
C PHE A 674 -9.19 18.19 14.93
N GLY A 675 -9.68 17.87 16.12
CA GLY A 675 -9.68 18.81 17.23
C GLY A 675 -8.43 18.67 18.09
N ALA A 676 -7.91 19.80 18.58
CA ALA A 676 -6.74 19.84 19.46
C ALA A 676 -7.04 20.58 20.77
N ASP A 677 -6.71 19.97 21.91
CA ASP A 677 -6.94 20.60 23.21
C ASP A 677 -5.90 21.68 23.51
N THR A 678 -6.29 22.92 23.25
CA THR A 678 -5.48 24.12 23.52
C THR A 678 -5.78 24.75 24.89
N CYS A 679 -6.48 24.04 25.78
CA CYS A 679 -6.95 24.55 27.08
C CYS A 679 -5.85 25.14 27.99
N ASP A 680 -4.57 24.82 27.77
CA ASP A 680 -3.43 25.52 28.34
C ASP A 680 -3.19 26.87 27.64
N ARG A 681 -4.14 27.80 27.80
CA ARG A 681 -4.11 29.19 27.27
C ARG A 681 -2.91 30.04 27.71
N CYS A 682 -1.96 29.47 28.43
CA CYS A 682 -0.75 30.14 28.89
C CYS A 682 0.45 29.95 27.96
N ASN A 683 0.45 28.90 27.13
CA ASN A 683 1.60 28.55 26.31
C ASN A 683 1.30 28.78 24.83
N PRO A 684 2.14 29.54 24.10
CA PRO A 684 2.05 29.60 22.66
C PRO A 684 2.26 28.22 22.02
N PHE A 685 1.59 27.99 20.90
CA PHE A 685 1.67 26.75 20.12
C PHE A 685 1.79 27.06 18.62
N VAL A 686 2.13 26.06 17.84
CA VAL A 686 2.29 26.15 16.38
C VAL A 686 1.44 25.07 15.75
N ALA A 687 0.51 25.47 14.89
CA ALA A 687 -0.15 24.56 13.94
C ALA A 687 0.58 24.66 12.61
N TYR A 688 0.76 23.54 11.91
CA TYR A 688 1.55 23.50 10.68
C TYR A 688 1.10 22.37 9.74
N THR A 689 1.55 22.46 8.50
CA THR A 689 1.39 21.41 7.48
C THR A 689 2.55 21.45 6.49
N ALA A 690 2.79 20.32 5.81
CA ALA A 690 3.71 20.20 4.70
C ALA A 690 3.00 19.65 3.45
N MET A 691 3.34 20.16 2.28
CA MET A 691 2.74 19.78 0.99
C MET A 691 3.84 19.45 -0.02
N SER A 692 3.64 18.37 -0.77
CA SER A 692 4.52 17.97 -1.87
C SER A 692 4.15 18.71 -3.16
N ALA A 693 5.15 19.35 -3.78
CA ALA A 693 5.08 20.01 -5.09
C ALA A 693 3.75 20.76 -5.37
N PRO A 694 3.27 21.65 -4.47
CA PRO A 694 1.91 22.17 -4.54
C PRO A 694 1.64 22.94 -5.84
N LEU A 695 0.51 22.62 -6.47
CA LEU A 695 0.02 23.22 -7.73
C LEU A 695 0.90 23.00 -8.97
N GLN A 696 1.92 22.13 -8.92
CA GLN A 696 2.78 21.84 -10.09
C GLN A 696 2.11 20.98 -11.17
N SER A 697 1.05 20.24 -10.81
CA SER A 697 0.29 19.37 -11.73
C SER A 697 -0.68 20.14 -12.65
N VAL A 698 -0.89 21.45 -12.43
CA VAL A 698 -1.87 22.26 -13.17
C VAL A 698 -1.26 22.85 -14.44
N ALA A 699 -1.61 22.29 -15.60
CA ALA A 699 -1.18 22.80 -16.89
C ALA A 699 -1.92 24.10 -17.28
N GLY A 700 -1.40 25.27 -16.88
CA GLY A 700 -1.95 26.57 -17.31
C GLY A 700 -1.86 27.69 -16.28
N ALA A 701 -2.37 28.86 -16.62
CA ALA A 701 -2.35 30.03 -15.74
C ALA A 701 -3.31 29.84 -14.55
N VAL A 702 -2.76 29.32 -13.46
CA VAL A 702 -3.27 29.36 -12.08
C VAL A 702 -3.82 30.75 -11.73
N THR A 703 -5.10 30.84 -11.40
CA THR A 703 -5.68 32.11 -10.91
C THR A 703 -6.67 31.94 -9.76
N SER A 704 -7.08 30.72 -9.42
CA SER A 704 -8.02 30.48 -8.32
C SER A 704 -7.75 29.21 -7.49
N GLU A 705 -6.86 28.33 -7.98
CA GLU A 705 -6.45 27.11 -7.31
C GLU A 705 -5.59 27.43 -6.08
N ASN A 706 -5.95 26.85 -4.93
CA ASN A 706 -5.13 26.94 -3.73
C ASN A 706 -5.26 25.69 -2.84
N MET A 707 -4.21 25.44 -2.05
CA MET A 707 -4.17 24.37 -1.06
C MET A 707 -3.33 24.79 0.16
N GLY A 708 -3.67 24.28 1.34
CA GLY A 708 -2.98 24.57 2.59
C GLY A 708 -3.73 24.03 3.78
N PHE A 709 -3.77 24.80 4.86
CA PHE A 709 -4.45 24.40 6.09
C PHE A 709 -5.13 25.60 6.76
N TYR A 710 -5.94 25.31 7.77
CA TYR A 710 -6.64 26.31 8.56
C TYR A 710 -6.70 25.95 10.05
N ILE A 711 -7.03 26.96 10.85
CA ILE A 711 -7.53 26.80 12.22
C ILE A 711 -8.87 27.53 12.38
N GLY A 712 -9.77 27.06 13.24
CA GLY A 712 -11.07 27.70 13.42
C GLY A 712 -11.98 27.01 14.44
N SER A 713 -13.28 27.28 14.35
CA SER A 713 -14.31 26.54 15.09
C SER A 713 -14.80 25.26 14.39
N GLY A 714 -14.26 24.97 13.20
CA GLY A 714 -14.58 23.77 12.44
C GLY A 714 -15.79 23.88 11.51
N ASP A 715 -16.38 25.08 11.41
CA ASP A 715 -17.42 25.42 10.45
C ASP A 715 -16.87 26.29 9.31
N GLN A 716 -17.59 26.34 8.19
CA GLN A 716 -17.20 27.12 7.01
C GLN A 716 -17.27 28.65 7.21
N ALA A 717 -17.92 29.13 8.28
CA ALA A 717 -18.11 30.56 8.52
C ALA A 717 -16.99 31.21 9.37
N ASN A 718 -16.15 30.42 10.03
CA ASN A 718 -15.22 30.92 11.06
C ASN A 718 -13.86 30.23 11.03
N TYR A 719 -12.92 30.81 10.29
CA TYR A 719 -11.60 30.22 10.11
C TYR A 719 -10.51 31.26 9.81
N LEU A 720 -9.26 30.87 10.10
CA LEU A 720 -8.05 31.49 9.57
C LEU A 720 -7.34 30.46 8.71
N LYS A 721 -7.31 30.65 7.38
CA LYS A 721 -6.59 29.78 6.45
C LYS A 721 -5.29 30.41 5.97
N VAL A 722 -4.28 29.57 5.77
CA VAL A 722 -3.00 29.88 5.13
C VAL A 722 -2.82 28.87 4.01
N VAL A 723 -2.74 29.35 2.77
CA VAL A 723 -2.72 28.49 1.58
C VAL A 723 -1.67 28.95 0.58
N VAL A 724 -1.08 28.00 -0.14
CA VAL A 724 -0.36 28.26 -1.39
C VAL A 724 -1.40 28.51 -2.46
N ALA A 725 -1.35 29.68 -3.08
CA ALA A 725 -2.23 30.09 -4.15
C ALA A 725 -1.43 30.30 -5.43
N GLY A 726 -1.98 29.80 -6.54
CA GLY A 726 -1.39 29.98 -7.84
C GLY A 726 -1.80 31.32 -8.48
N GLY A 727 -0.83 32.01 -9.08
CA GLY A 727 -0.99 33.32 -9.71
C GLY A 727 -0.55 33.36 -11.16
N ALA A 728 -1.02 34.38 -11.89
CA ALA A 728 -0.79 34.51 -13.33
C ALA A 728 0.69 34.30 -13.74
N SER A 729 0.89 33.62 -14.88
CA SER A 729 2.22 33.30 -15.43
C SER A 729 3.10 32.38 -14.57
N GLY A 730 2.50 31.52 -13.74
CA GLY A 730 3.22 30.51 -12.95
C GLY A 730 3.92 31.09 -11.72
N SER A 731 3.42 32.21 -11.19
CA SER A 731 3.92 32.79 -9.95
C SER A 731 3.10 32.25 -8.77
N GLY A 732 3.74 31.95 -7.64
CA GLY A 732 3.05 31.52 -6.42
C GLY A 732 2.94 32.65 -5.39
N ALA A 733 1.90 32.58 -4.56
CA ALA A 733 1.79 33.40 -3.36
C ALA A 733 1.30 32.56 -2.17
N VAL A 734 1.66 33.00 -0.96
CA VAL A 734 0.99 32.54 0.26
C VAL A 734 -0.18 33.48 0.53
N ASP A 735 -1.40 32.95 0.48
CA ASP A 735 -2.61 33.68 0.80
C ASP A 735 -3.03 33.40 2.24
N VAL A 736 -3.38 34.47 2.97
CA VAL A 736 -3.82 34.41 4.36
C VAL A 736 -5.18 35.10 4.46
N VAL A 737 -6.19 34.35 4.90
CA VAL A 737 -7.58 34.83 4.99
C VAL A 737 -8.16 34.53 6.37
N LEU A 738 -8.64 35.57 7.04
CA LEU A 738 -9.44 35.47 8.27
C LEU A 738 -10.90 35.75 7.92
N GLU A 739 -11.77 34.81 8.27
CA GLU A 739 -13.21 34.93 8.14
C GLU A 739 -13.91 34.69 9.48
N ILE A 740 -14.91 35.52 9.77
CA ILE A 740 -15.75 35.40 10.98
C ILE A 740 -17.21 35.66 10.60
N GLY A 741 -18.05 34.66 10.76
CA GLY A 741 -19.49 34.69 10.47
C GLY A 741 -19.81 35.04 9.03
N ASP A 742 -19.25 34.30 8.06
CA ASP A 742 -19.42 34.50 6.61
C ASP A 742 -18.89 35.86 6.09
N VAL A 743 -17.99 36.49 6.86
CA VAL A 743 -17.45 37.83 6.55
C VAL A 743 -15.93 37.84 6.67
N VAL A 744 -15.27 38.05 5.53
CA VAL A 744 -13.82 38.26 5.43
C VAL A 744 -13.40 39.49 6.24
N GLN A 745 -12.64 39.26 7.30
CA GLN A 745 -12.09 40.31 8.17
C GLN A 745 -10.75 40.83 7.64
N SER A 746 -9.92 39.92 7.12
CA SER A 746 -8.66 40.27 6.47
C SER A 746 -8.30 39.24 5.40
N SER A 747 -7.72 39.71 4.31
CA SER A 747 -7.16 38.89 3.23
C SER A 747 -5.87 39.56 2.74
N ALA A 748 -4.80 38.79 2.61
CA ALA A 748 -3.51 39.26 2.12
C ALA A 748 -2.78 38.14 1.35
N SER A 749 -2.00 38.53 0.34
CA SER A 749 -1.22 37.64 -0.51
C SER A 749 0.26 38.02 -0.47
N PHE A 750 1.13 37.04 -0.30
CA PHE A 750 2.59 37.21 -0.18
C PHE A 750 3.29 36.45 -1.30
N ALA A 751 3.69 37.16 -2.36
CA ALA A 751 4.31 36.54 -3.54
C ALA A 751 5.74 36.04 -3.26
N ASP A 752 6.04 34.83 -3.72
CA ASP A 752 7.38 34.24 -3.72
C ASP A 752 7.61 33.49 -5.04
N ALA A 753 8.69 33.84 -5.73
CA ALA A 753 9.00 33.30 -7.05
C ALA A 753 9.39 31.81 -7.03
N ASN A 754 9.81 31.29 -5.87
CA ASN A 754 10.27 29.91 -5.74
C ASN A 754 9.18 28.96 -5.20
N LEU A 755 8.02 29.50 -4.81
CA LEU A 755 6.97 28.73 -4.12
C LEU A 755 6.47 27.53 -4.94
N LEU A 756 6.17 27.74 -6.23
CA LEU A 756 5.65 26.68 -7.11
C LEU A 756 6.73 25.80 -7.72
N SER A 757 8.02 26.08 -7.44
CA SER A 757 9.13 25.22 -7.87
C SER A 757 9.73 24.41 -6.73
N ALA A 758 9.32 24.67 -5.49
CA ALA A 758 9.76 23.93 -4.32
C ALA A 758 9.23 22.50 -4.37
N ALA A 759 10.05 21.55 -3.92
CA ALA A 759 9.65 20.16 -3.74
C ALA A 759 8.73 20.02 -2.53
N ILE A 760 9.03 20.74 -1.44
CA ILE A 760 8.21 20.78 -0.24
C ILE A 760 7.94 22.22 0.17
N VAL A 761 6.67 22.52 0.42
CA VAL A 761 6.23 23.79 1.01
C VAL A 761 5.57 23.53 2.34
N GLU A 762 6.09 24.18 3.37
CA GLU A 762 5.57 24.08 4.73
C GLU A 762 4.91 25.39 5.12
N LEU A 763 3.73 25.31 5.74
CA LEU A 763 2.97 26.46 6.23
C LEU A 763 2.79 26.37 7.73
N TYR A 764 2.84 27.51 8.41
CA TYR A 764 2.84 27.61 9.87
C TYR A 764 1.90 28.70 10.37
N LEU A 765 1.24 28.46 11.49
CA LEU A 765 0.51 29.43 12.30
C LEU A 765 0.99 29.34 13.75
N THR A 766 1.77 30.32 14.19
CA THR A 766 2.14 30.46 15.62
C THR A 766 1.06 31.22 16.37
N VAL A 767 0.38 30.57 17.31
CA VAL A 767 -0.71 31.14 18.09
C VAL A 767 -0.22 31.56 19.48
N ASP A 768 -0.48 32.81 19.85
CA ASP A 768 -0.35 33.33 21.21
C ASP A 768 -1.76 33.39 21.84
N PRO A 769 -2.11 32.45 22.74
CA PRO A 769 -3.43 32.39 23.36
C PRO A 769 -3.68 33.51 24.38
N ILE A 770 -2.63 34.21 24.83
CA ILE A 770 -2.75 35.36 25.75
C ILE A 770 -3.02 36.63 24.95
N ALA A 771 -2.26 36.84 23.86
CA ALA A 771 -2.45 37.97 22.97
C ALA A 771 -3.65 37.81 22.02
N LEU A 772 -4.17 36.58 21.89
CA LEU A 772 -5.19 36.19 20.92
C LEU A 772 -4.77 36.54 19.50
N THR A 773 -3.56 36.16 19.13
CA THR A 773 -3.02 36.40 17.80
C THR A 773 -2.43 35.14 17.18
N ALA A 774 -2.59 34.99 15.87
CA ALA A 774 -1.92 33.97 15.08
C ALA A 774 -0.96 34.63 14.07
N GLN A 775 0.29 34.19 14.01
CA GLN A 775 1.30 34.68 13.10
C GLN A 775 1.56 33.64 11.99
N PRO A 776 1.20 33.94 10.73
CA PRO A 776 1.48 33.07 9.60
C PRO A 776 2.96 33.14 9.15
N ALA A 777 3.51 32.00 8.74
CA ALA A 777 4.84 31.86 8.17
C ALA A 777 4.90 30.66 7.20
N TYR A 778 5.94 30.60 6.38
CA TYR A 778 6.16 29.49 5.44
C TYR A 778 7.65 29.17 5.29
N ARG A 779 7.96 27.94 4.86
CA ARG A 779 9.32 27.47 4.57
C ARG A 779 9.30 26.67 3.26
N LEU A 780 10.37 26.79 2.49
CA LEU A 780 10.57 26.07 1.22
C LEU A 780 11.76 25.15 1.36
N ASP A 781 11.61 23.87 0.99
CA ASP A 781 12.69 22.88 0.89
C ASP A 781 13.61 22.84 2.14
N GLY A 782 13.01 22.83 3.34
CA GLY A 782 13.75 22.83 4.61
C GLY A 782 14.57 24.10 4.89
N GLY A 783 14.36 25.17 4.13
CA GLY A 783 15.11 26.42 4.18
C GLY A 783 14.82 27.32 5.39
N THR A 784 14.93 28.64 5.21
CA THR A 784 14.63 29.59 6.29
C THR A 784 13.12 29.82 6.41
N LEU A 785 12.60 29.89 7.63
CA LEU A 785 11.20 30.26 7.90
C LEU A 785 10.98 31.76 7.57
N LEU A 786 10.05 32.04 6.67
CA LEU A 786 9.72 33.38 6.17
C LEU A 786 8.34 33.82 6.70
N PRO A 787 8.19 35.06 7.20
CA PRO A 787 6.89 35.55 7.66
C PRO A 787 5.95 35.85 6.48
N ALA A 788 4.71 35.37 6.56
CA ALA A 788 3.63 35.70 5.62
C ALA A 788 2.72 36.79 6.20
N GLY A 789 3.30 37.94 6.56
CA GLY A 789 2.59 39.06 7.19
C GLY A 789 2.92 39.24 8.68
N GLY A 790 2.09 40.00 9.39
CA GLY A 790 2.20 40.21 10.84
C GLY A 790 1.12 39.44 11.63
N PRO A 791 1.11 39.51 12.97
CA PRO A 791 0.15 38.79 13.78
C PRO A 791 -1.28 39.25 13.53
N ILE A 792 -2.19 38.30 13.37
CA ILE A 792 -3.61 38.49 13.09
C ILE A 792 -4.40 38.21 14.36
N THR A 793 -5.31 39.10 14.75
CA THR A 793 -6.18 38.89 15.93
C THR A 793 -7.23 37.83 15.63
N ILE A 794 -7.32 36.81 16.49
CA ILE A 794 -8.27 35.69 16.38
C ILE A 794 -9.33 35.73 17.51
N PRO A 795 -10.53 35.17 17.30
CA PRO A 795 -11.54 35.06 18.34
C PRO A 795 -11.08 34.25 19.54
N ALA A 796 -11.36 34.75 20.75
CA ALA A 796 -11.12 34.00 21.98
C ALA A 796 -11.95 32.71 22.08
N SER A 797 -13.09 32.65 21.38
CA SER A 797 -13.98 31.50 21.36
C SER A 797 -13.35 30.27 20.70
N TRP A 798 -12.44 30.43 19.74
CA TRP A 798 -11.76 29.30 19.10
C TRP A 798 -10.78 28.58 20.03
N LEU A 799 -10.37 29.25 21.12
CA LEU A 799 -9.47 28.72 22.14
C LEU A 799 -10.22 28.42 23.45
N ALA A 800 -11.55 28.33 23.39
CA ALA A 800 -12.41 28.23 24.55
C ALA A 800 -13.46 27.12 24.43
N ALA A 801 -13.62 26.36 25.52
CA ALA A 801 -14.64 25.33 25.68
C ALA A 801 -16.07 25.84 25.36
N PRO A 802 -16.97 24.97 24.85
CA PRO A 802 -16.92 23.50 24.96
C PRO A 802 -15.94 22.80 24.00
N ASP A 803 -15.82 23.25 22.75
CA ASP A 803 -15.13 22.46 21.71
C ASP A 803 -13.61 22.72 21.67
N ALA A 804 -12.87 21.80 21.05
CA ALA A 804 -11.44 21.96 20.77
C ALA A 804 -11.17 22.91 19.59
N LEU A 805 -9.92 23.34 19.44
CA LEU A 805 -9.53 24.11 18.25
C LEU A 805 -9.51 23.14 17.07
N ALA A 806 -10.28 23.43 16.01
CA ALA A 806 -10.17 22.67 14.77
C ALA A 806 -8.88 23.04 14.04
N VAL A 807 -8.13 22.02 13.61
CA VAL A 807 -6.96 22.13 12.73
C VAL A 807 -7.21 21.20 11.55
N GLY A 808 -7.12 21.71 10.34
CA GLY A 808 -7.52 20.94 9.17
C GLY A 808 -6.86 21.37 7.86
N VAL A 809 -6.88 20.47 6.88
CA VAL A 809 -6.44 20.73 5.51
C VAL A 809 -7.55 21.45 4.73
N ILE A 810 -7.18 22.25 3.74
CA ILE A 810 -8.15 22.94 2.89
C ILE A 810 -7.58 23.18 1.49
N SER A 811 -8.40 22.96 0.46
CA SER A 811 -8.05 23.24 -0.93
C SER A 811 -9.29 23.63 -1.74
N THR A 812 -9.08 24.33 -2.85
CA THR A 812 -10.16 24.65 -3.79
C THR A 812 -9.62 24.90 -5.19
N ALA A 813 -10.30 24.42 -6.22
CA ALA A 813 -10.07 24.83 -7.60
C ALA A 813 -10.62 26.25 -7.89
N GLY A 814 -11.42 26.79 -6.98
CA GLY A 814 -12.13 28.06 -7.12
C GLY A 814 -13.35 27.96 -8.04
N ALA A 815 -13.99 29.09 -8.37
CA ALA A 815 -15.25 29.11 -9.12
C ALA A 815 -15.12 28.79 -10.63
N SER A 816 -13.89 28.71 -11.16
CA SER A 816 -13.62 28.47 -12.59
C SER A 816 -12.33 27.70 -12.87
N GLY A 817 -11.70 27.11 -11.85
CA GLY A 817 -10.46 26.36 -12.01
C GLY A 817 -10.71 25.00 -12.63
N ALA A 818 -9.65 24.43 -13.20
CA ALA A 818 -9.64 23.00 -13.49
C ALA A 818 -9.44 22.24 -12.16
N PRO A 819 -10.03 21.05 -11.99
CA PRO A 819 -9.65 20.17 -10.90
C PRO A 819 -8.13 19.96 -10.91
N PHE A 820 -7.55 19.88 -9.72
CA PHE A 820 -6.13 19.62 -9.53
C PHE A 820 -5.95 18.71 -8.33
N SER A 821 -4.79 18.07 -8.23
CA SER A 821 -4.46 17.24 -7.07
C SER A 821 -3.80 18.06 -5.97
N ALA A 822 -4.24 17.83 -4.73
CA ALA A 822 -3.69 18.44 -3.53
C ALA A 822 -3.16 17.35 -2.60
N THR A 823 -1.84 17.32 -2.39
CA THR A 823 -1.15 16.33 -1.55
C THR A 823 -0.51 16.97 -0.32
N TRP A 824 -0.86 16.47 0.85
CA TRP A 824 -0.24 16.80 2.12
C TRP A 824 0.60 15.62 2.61
N THR A 825 1.81 15.91 3.08
CA THR A 825 2.72 14.93 3.67
C THR A 825 2.69 15.00 5.20
N GLU A 826 2.33 16.15 5.78
CA GLU A 826 2.22 16.29 7.22
C GLU A 826 1.13 17.29 7.62
N ILE A 827 0.53 17.08 8.79
CA ILE A 827 -0.25 18.08 9.51
C ILE A 827 -0.06 17.89 11.01
N GLY A 828 0.00 18.99 11.76
CA GLY A 828 0.16 18.86 13.20
C GLY A 828 0.04 20.14 13.99
N ILE A 829 0.15 19.96 15.30
CA ILE A 829 0.12 21.01 16.30
C ILE A 829 1.02 20.66 17.47
N HIS A 830 1.94 21.55 17.82
CA HIS A 830 2.88 21.35 18.94
C HIS A 830 3.11 22.64 19.74
N ALA A 831 3.63 22.48 20.96
CA ALA A 831 4.00 23.61 21.80
C ALA A 831 5.10 24.45 21.13
N ALA A 832 4.93 25.78 21.07
CA ALA A 832 5.92 26.64 20.47
C ALA A 832 7.24 26.55 21.28
N PRO A 833 8.41 26.56 20.62
CA PRO A 833 9.68 26.58 21.33
C PRO A 833 9.68 27.72 22.34
N GLN A 834 9.86 27.42 23.64
CA GLN A 834 10.01 28.45 24.67
C GLN A 834 11.28 29.24 24.36
N SER A 835 11.15 30.32 23.59
CA SER A 835 12.24 31.27 23.43
C SER A 835 12.49 31.90 24.81
N ALA A 836 13.66 31.61 25.38
CA ALA A 836 14.18 32.37 26.49
C ALA A 836 14.08 33.86 26.13
N SER A 837 13.31 34.61 26.92
CA SER A 837 13.09 36.04 26.77
C SER A 837 14.33 36.79 26.28
N GLY A 838 14.33 37.29 25.04
CA GLY A 838 15.47 38.05 24.52
C GLY A 838 15.35 38.47 23.05
N SER A 839 14.73 39.63 22.82
CA SER A 839 14.88 40.55 21.68
C SER A 839 15.42 40.00 20.34
N TRP A 840 14.54 39.90 19.35
CA TRP A 840 14.94 39.92 17.94
C TRP A 840 15.59 41.28 17.61
N THR A 841 16.91 41.30 17.49
CA THR A 841 17.65 42.39 16.82
C THR A 841 17.97 41.98 15.39
N ALA A 842 17.60 42.83 14.43
CA ALA A 842 18.00 42.72 13.03
C ALA A 842 19.52 42.53 12.90
N LEU A 843 19.95 41.53 12.15
CA LEU A 843 21.34 41.41 11.71
C LEU A 843 21.55 42.36 10.52
N PRO A 844 22.50 43.31 10.60
CA PRO A 844 22.93 44.07 9.44
C PRO A 844 23.70 43.13 8.51
N GLY A 845 23.44 43.29 7.21
CA GLY A 845 23.95 42.44 6.16
C GLY A 845 25.48 42.38 6.05
N THR A 846 25.88 41.38 5.25
CA THR A 846 27.19 41.11 4.66
C THR A 846 28.29 40.65 5.61
N VAL A 847 28.84 39.45 5.35
CA VAL A 847 30.30 39.25 5.21
C VAL A 847 30.54 38.23 4.07
N PRO A 848 31.58 38.42 3.23
CA PRO A 848 31.91 37.56 2.08
C PRO A 848 32.89 36.42 2.42
N ASP A 849 32.94 35.48 1.47
CA ASP A 849 33.79 34.28 1.29
C ASP A 849 33.61 33.11 2.28
#